data_AF-I1XHM4-F1
#
_entry.id   AF-I1XHM4-F1
#
_cell.length_a   1.000
_cell.length_b   1.000
_cell.length_c   1.000
_cell.angle_alpha   90.00
_cell.angle_beta   90.00
_cell.angle_gamma   90.00
#
_symmetry.space_group_name_H-M   'P 1'
#
loop_
_entity.id
_entity.type
_entity.pdbx_description
1 polymer ?
#
loop_
_entity_poly.entity_id
_entity_poly.type
_entity_poly.pdbx_seq_one_letter_code
_entity_poly.pdbx_strand_id
1 'polypeptide(L)'
;MANLRIRCFGFNDADHQQLQVLLSHYNSSLNHQWQISRLGHAVLYLYNIDNAEGLKAWHQRDTNLLNIYCSRRKDTHEKNLLQIKLPLTSSNLFSLFAFAERHFAQSTKSSAKSFLFLQAPARRVLNPRLFSMWLSSALWRNHSKPATDLPKLNLLTSAVSGERHGDIITDPALLKTWLSQLTDDFSQRLSILLANLQAIKQHHISESRQINLLEVYYHELKRLLLSRDSKIIASEISLKRSTRKNMANFDQILRCLAELYFNLADKHYQRGEHPADQTRYLFCLNRGSELISLQILHAYMYYRTAPKDCWLQLNQLLIYLEKATVLKRKPEISTLGSCDSFEQLYKRIALTAIADPYSLSKYSVIRLYSLLSGVIDKVIITAIPPQQQSLENTFLLTGYFCIEVKEDSAPKALSKTPQLIRVAADNRMLQTQDALTILGQKLIQSTKRENALDLKLIRQVMPQLAANYQRQSTRDKLSDSGVIELYHGFENIINALNGSLTNSMQARVSNNSELGSLLLITDCRDNIDVNELVLLKQQDTVQLATICWFCNDWQNHAQAGLHILEGMPEIVTCQPNPGSTLYPGLQLKTQTPALIMQKGVFSPKRKLTIFNVSGDSIGVETKDLFSATLDYERFTYIVKTGS
;
A
#
# COMPACT_ATOMS: atom_id res chain seq x y z
N MET A 1 19.72 1.23 23.07
CA MET A 1 19.77 0.82 21.64
C MET A 1 21.22 0.59 21.28
N ALA A 2 21.58 -0.54 20.66
CA ALA A 2 22.97 -0.84 20.31
C ALA A 2 23.39 -0.09 19.04
N ASN A 3 24.62 0.46 19.01
CA ASN A 3 25.17 1.11 17.81
C ASN A 3 25.61 0.05 16.79
N LEU A 4 25.26 0.24 15.53
CA LEU A 4 25.70 -0.62 14.43
C LEU A 4 27.05 -0.14 13.88
N ARG A 5 27.94 -1.08 13.57
CA ARG A 5 29.32 -0.80 13.18
C ARG A 5 29.59 -1.15 11.73
N ILE A 6 30.33 -0.29 11.03
CA ILE A 6 30.82 -0.50 9.66
C ILE A 6 32.33 -0.67 9.74
N ARG A 7 32.86 -1.64 9.01
CA ARG A 7 34.30 -1.81 8.84
C ARG A 7 34.66 -1.62 7.38
N CYS A 8 35.68 -0.81 7.13
CA CYS A 8 36.16 -0.51 5.79
C CYS A 8 37.58 -1.04 5.63
N PHE A 9 37.86 -1.71 4.51
CA PHE A 9 39.19 -2.22 4.17
C PHE A 9 39.67 -1.56 2.88
N GLY A 10 40.91 -1.03 2.87
CA GLY A 10 41.50 -0.36 1.71
C GLY A 10 40.92 1.02 1.37
N PHE A 11 40.07 1.59 2.23
CA PHE A 11 39.54 2.96 2.09
C PHE A 11 40.62 3.98 2.48
N ASN A 12 40.80 5.04 1.68
CA ASN A 12 41.70 6.14 2.03
C ASN A 12 41.01 7.18 2.95
N ASP A 13 41.72 8.21 3.39
CA ASP A 13 41.17 9.24 4.28
C ASP A 13 39.98 9.99 3.67
N ALA A 14 40.02 10.27 2.36
CA ALA A 14 38.92 10.92 1.65
C ALA A 14 37.67 10.03 1.59
N ASP A 15 37.82 8.73 1.34
CA ASP A 15 36.73 7.75 1.34
C ASP A 15 36.11 7.64 2.75
N HIS A 16 36.94 7.67 3.81
CA HIS A 16 36.47 7.67 5.21
C HIS A 16 35.72 8.95 5.58
N GLN A 17 36.25 10.12 5.22
CA GLN A 17 35.60 11.40 5.46
C GLN A 17 34.26 11.48 4.75
N GLN A 18 34.19 11.03 3.50
CA GLN A 18 32.95 10.99 2.73
C GLN A 18 31.90 10.08 3.37
N LEU A 19 32.30 8.87 3.80
CA LEU A 19 31.42 7.95 4.51
C LEU A 19 30.92 8.55 5.83
N GLN A 20 31.80 9.21 6.60
CA GLN A 20 31.46 9.84 7.87
C GLN A 20 30.44 10.99 7.70
N VAL A 21 30.62 11.85 6.68
CA VAL A 21 29.68 12.92 6.35
C VAL A 21 28.32 12.34 5.97
N LEU A 22 28.29 11.31 5.11
CA LEU A 22 27.05 10.66 4.73
C LEU A 22 26.35 10.02 5.93
N LEU A 23 27.08 9.34 6.81
CA LEU A 23 26.54 8.76 8.05
C LEU A 23 25.92 9.79 8.99
N SER A 24 26.56 10.95 9.16
CA SER A 24 26.00 12.02 9.99
C SER A 24 24.64 12.54 9.47
N HIS A 25 24.44 12.56 8.15
CA HIS A 25 23.17 12.93 7.55
C HIS A 25 22.10 11.84 7.67
N TYR A 26 22.50 10.56 7.68
CA TYR A 26 21.57 9.43 7.72
C TYR A 26 21.20 8.97 9.13
N ASN A 27 22.05 9.15 10.13
CA ASN A 27 21.81 8.63 11.48
C ASN A 27 20.52 9.15 12.14
N SER A 28 20.03 10.32 11.77
CA SER A 28 18.74 10.86 12.24
C SER A 28 17.52 10.23 11.54
N SER A 29 17.74 9.53 10.43
CA SER A 29 16.71 8.95 9.54
C SER A 29 16.73 7.42 9.52
N LEU A 30 17.68 6.78 10.20
CA LEU A 30 17.85 5.33 10.32
C LEU A 30 17.36 4.84 11.70
N ASN A 31 17.09 3.54 11.85
CA ASN A 31 16.55 3.01 13.11
C ASN A 31 17.63 2.84 14.18
N HIS A 32 18.90 2.71 13.79
CA HIS A 32 20.04 2.61 14.67
C HIS A 32 21.09 3.69 14.34
N GLN A 33 21.89 4.07 15.34
CA GLN A 33 23.08 4.87 15.08
C GLN A 33 24.19 4.00 14.48
N TRP A 34 24.70 4.45 13.34
CA TRP A 34 25.79 3.83 12.62
C TRP A 34 27.12 4.54 12.92
N GLN A 35 28.16 3.75 13.13
CA GLN A 35 29.52 4.22 13.42
C GLN A 35 30.55 3.45 12.60
N ILE A 36 31.57 4.14 12.11
CA ILE A 36 32.74 3.48 11.50
C ILE A 36 33.62 2.95 12.63
N SER A 37 33.99 1.67 12.57
CA SER A 37 34.83 1.03 13.57
C SER A 37 36.08 0.44 12.93
N ARG A 38 37.24 0.67 13.56
CA ARG A 38 38.53 0.12 13.13
C ARG A 38 38.81 -1.27 13.71
N LEU A 39 38.16 -1.63 14.83
CA LEU A 39 38.42 -2.86 15.59
C LEU A 39 37.11 -3.54 16.03
N GLY A 40 37.14 -4.87 16.12
CA GLY A 40 36.00 -5.68 16.55
C GLY A 40 35.06 -6.12 15.43
N HIS A 41 33.94 -6.74 15.82
CA HIS A 41 32.91 -7.22 14.91
C HIS A 41 32.09 -6.04 14.35
N ALA A 42 31.79 -6.08 13.05
CA ALA A 42 30.97 -5.12 12.35
C ALA A 42 29.80 -5.85 11.67
N VAL A 43 28.75 -5.11 11.34
CA VAL A 43 27.54 -5.69 10.71
C VAL A 43 27.53 -5.48 9.20
N LEU A 44 28.43 -4.61 8.73
CA LEU A 44 28.61 -4.23 7.34
C LEU A 44 30.11 -4.06 7.08
N TYR A 45 30.59 -4.71 6.03
CA TYR A 45 31.99 -4.66 5.63
C TYR A 45 32.11 -4.12 4.21
N LEU A 46 32.84 -3.01 4.05
CA LEU A 46 33.12 -2.39 2.76
C LEU A 46 34.57 -2.69 2.35
N TYR A 47 34.76 -3.21 1.14
CA TYR A 47 36.08 -3.58 0.64
C TYR A 47 36.41 -2.76 -0.59
N ASN A 48 37.35 -1.81 -0.49
CA ASN A 48 37.88 -1.12 -1.65
C ASN A 48 38.92 -2.00 -2.36
N ILE A 49 38.48 -2.71 -3.39
CA ILE A 49 39.30 -3.66 -4.14
C ILE A 49 40.30 -3.00 -5.08
N ASP A 50 40.21 -1.68 -5.28
CA ASP A 50 41.24 -0.94 -6.01
C ASP A 50 42.53 -0.80 -5.17
N ASN A 51 42.48 -1.12 -3.88
CA ASN A 51 43.61 -1.13 -2.97
C ASN A 51 44.01 -2.60 -2.65
N ALA A 52 45.31 -2.89 -2.65
CA ALA A 52 45.86 -4.21 -2.34
C ALA A 52 45.38 -4.75 -0.97
N GLU A 53 45.24 -3.88 0.04
CA GLU A 53 44.72 -4.25 1.36
C GLU A 53 43.25 -4.67 1.28
N GLY A 54 42.42 -3.90 0.57
CA GLY A 54 41.00 -4.20 0.41
C GLY A 54 40.76 -5.46 -0.44
N LEU A 55 41.54 -5.66 -1.50
CA LEU A 55 41.51 -6.88 -2.32
C LEU A 55 41.93 -8.12 -1.52
N LYS A 56 43.01 -8.01 -0.73
CA LYS A 56 43.45 -9.10 0.15
C LYS A 56 42.38 -9.45 1.19
N ALA A 57 41.81 -8.45 1.85
CA ALA A 57 40.75 -8.63 2.83
C ALA A 57 39.46 -9.21 2.19
N TRP A 58 39.17 -8.84 0.94
CA TRP A 58 38.05 -9.38 0.18
C TRP A 58 38.18 -10.89 -0.09
N HIS A 59 39.38 -11.36 -0.45
CA HIS A 59 39.64 -12.78 -0.65
C HIS A 59 39.57 -13.61 0.65
N GLN A 60 39.85 -12.96 1.79
CA GLN A 60 39.83 -13.59 3.11
C GLN A 60 38.52 -13.36 3.87
N ARG A 61 37.49 -12.82 3.21
CA ARG A 61 36.24 -12.44 3.86
C ARG A 61 35.46 -13.66 4.35
N ASP A 62 34.75 -13.49 5.47
CA ASP A 62 33.72 -14.43 5.87
C ASP A 62 32.47 -14.21 5.01
N THR A 63 32.15 -15.18 4.16
CA THR A 63 31.00 -15.11 3.24
C THR A 63 29.65 -15.11 3.94
N ASN A 64 29.60 -15.40 5.24
CA ASN A 64 28.39 -15.32 6.05
C ASN A 64 28.11 -13.89 6.56
N LEU A 65 29.06 -12.97 6.40
CA LEU A 65 28.90 -11.57 6.77
C LEU A 65 28.43 -10.73 5.57
N LEU A 66 27.82 -9.58 5.86
CA LEU A 66 27.41 -8.65 4.82
C LEU A 66 28.64 -7.90 4.26
N ASN A 67 29.13 -8.39 3.14
CA ASN A 67 30.31 -7.87 2.44
C ASN A 67 29.93 -7.10 1.18
N ILE A 68 30.47 -5.90 1.03
CA ILE A 68 30.22 -5.02 -0.11
C ILE A 68 31.51 -4.80 -0.88
N TYR A 69 31.42 -5.05 -2.17
CA TYR A 69 32.49 -4.86 -3.13
C TYR A 69 32.51 -3.40 -3.58
N CYS A 70 33.55 -2.64 -3.23
CA CYS A 70 33.68 -1.24 -3.60
C CYS A 70 34.79 -1.08 -4.64
N SER A 71 34.49 -0.46 -5.79
CA SER A 71 35.50 -0.16 -6.80
C SER A 71 35.20 1.15 -7.53
N ARG A 72 36.24 1.85 -7.96
CA ARG A 72 36.18 2.99 -8.89
C ARG A 72 36.02 2.52 -10.34
N ARG A 73 36.38 1.25 -10.63
CA ARG A 73 36.27 0.62 -11.96
C ARG A 73 34.85 0.08 -12.18
N LYS A 74 34.42 0.06 -13.45
CA LYS A 74 33.01 -0.16 -13.82
C LYS A 74 32.56 -1.62 -13.88
N ASP A 75 33.48 -2.58 -13.95
CA ASP A 75 33.11 -3.97 -14.29
C ASP A 75 33.81 -5.02 -13.42
N THR A 76 33.01 -6.00 -12.98
CA THR A 76 33.45 -7.31 -12.54
C THR A 76 32.55 -8.39 -13.16
N HIS A 77 33.12 -9.53 -13.53
CA HIS A 77 32.39 -10.66 -14.15
C HIS A 77 31.72 -11.59 -13.14
N GLU A 78 31.88 -11.35 -11.84
CA GLU A 78 31.34 -12.25 -10.81
C GLU A 78 29.84 -12.00 -10.60
N LYS A 79 29.02 -13.04 -10.84
CA LYS A 79 27.57 -13.00 -10.64
C LYS A 79 27.23 -13.02 -9.14
N ASN A 80 26.09 -12.40 -8.76
CA ASN A 80 25.56 -12.34 -7.39
C ASN A 80 26.35 -11.49 -6.38
N LEU A 81 27.13 -10.54 -6.88
CA LEU A 81 27.93 -9.66 -6.04
C LEU A 81 27.36 -8.26 -5.85
N LEU A 82 27.59 -7.78 -4.64
CA LEU A 82 27.04 -6.57 -4.08
C LEU A 82 28.04 -5.43 -4.32
N GLN A 83 28.00 -4.82 -5.51
CA GLN A 83 28.99 -3.83 -5.95
C GLN A 83 28.50 -2.39 -5.76
N ILE A 84 29.33 -1.55 -5.13
CA ILE A 84 29.14 -0.10 -5.03
C ILE A 84 30.29 0.62 -5.74
N LYS A 85 29.93 1.58 -6.59
CA LYS A 85 30.92 2.44 -7.23
C LYS A 85 31.43 3.52 -6.25
N LEU A 86 32.75 3.68 -6.18
CA LEU A 86 33.41 4.79 -5.50
C LEU A 86 33.57 6.01 -6.46
N PRO A 87 33.48 7.26 -5.99
CA PRO A 87 33.27 7.70 -4.59
C PRO A 87 31.83 7.44 -4.10
N LEU A 88 31.65 7.30 -2.78
CA LEU A 88 30.36 6.94 -2.20
C LEU A 88 29.33 8.08 -2.36
N THR A 89 28.16 7.77 -2.92
CA THR A 89 27.07 8.74 -3.08
C THR A 89 25.91 8.45 -2.12
N SER A 90 25.10 9.48 -1.86
CA SER A 90 23.87 9.38 -1.07
C SER A 90 22.90 8.32 -1.60
N SER A 91 22.77 8.21 -2.93
CA SER A 91 21.92 7.21 -3.60
C SER A 91 22.33 5.76 -3.27
N ASN A 92 23.63 5.49 -3.14
CA ASN A 92 24.15 4.13 -2.97
C ASN A 92 24.14 3.69 -1.51
N LEU A 93 24.34 4.63 -0.57
CA LEU A 93 24.50 4.31 0.85
C LEU A 93 23.19 4.19 1.62
N PHE A 94 22.16 4.98 1.30
CA PHE A 94 20.90 4.89 2.05
C PHE A 94 20.28 3.49 1.95
N SER A 95 20.16 2.99 0.72
CA SER A 95 19.64 1.65 0.44
C SER A 95 20.49 0.55 1.10
N LEU A 96 21.81 0.77 1.19
CA LEU A 96 22.74 -0.13 1.83
C LEU A 96 22.57 -0.16 3.36
N PHE A 97 22.49 0.99 4.03
CA PHE A 97 22.32 1.05 5.48
C PHE A 97 20.98 0.51 5.91
N ALA A 98 19.90 0.91 5.21
CA ALA A 98 18.56 0.36 5.46
C ALA A 98 18.52 -1.16 5.34
N PHE A 99 19.36 -1.76 4.50
CA PHE A 99 19.50 -3.21 4.41
C PHE A 99 20.39 -3.82 5.50
N ALA A 100 21.54 -3.22 5.80
CA ALA A 100 22.47 -3.75 6.78
C ALA A 100 21.88 -3.76 8.20
N GLU A 101 21.00 -2.81 8.54
CA GLU A 101 20.20 -2.85 9.79
C GLU A 101 19.36 -4.13 9.88
N ARG A 102 18.85 -4.61 8.75
CA ARG A 102 17.98 -5.80 8.66
C ARG A 102 18.77 -7.09 8.79
N HIS A 103 19.92 -7.21 8.12
CA HIS A 103 20.77 -8.40 8.22
C HIS A 103 21.24 -8.63 9.67
N PHE A 104 21.61 -7.54 10.36
CA PHE A 104 22.03 -7.64 11.76
C PHE A 104 20.90 -8.13 12.69
N ALA A 105 19.69 -7.59 12.52
CA ALA A 105 18.53 -8.01 13.31
C ALA A 105 18.18 -9.51 13.15
N GLN A 106 18.58 -10.14 12.04
CA GLN A 106 18.39 -11.58 11.78
C GLN A 106 19.55 -12.44 12.32
N SER A 107 20.78 -11.95 12.27
CA SER A 107 21.99 -12.70 12.66
C SER A 107 22.09 -12.98 14.16
N THR A 108 21.44 -12.18 15.01
CA THR A 108 21.47 -12.34 16.48
C THR A 108 20.55 -13.46 17.00
N LYS A 109 19.77 -14.12 16.13
CA LYS A 109 18.81 -15.17 16.54
C LYS A 109 18.83 -16.45 15.70
N SER A 110 19.84 -16.69 14.85
CA SER A 110 19.94 -17.94 14.08
C SER A 110 21.22 -18.70 14.41
N SER A 111 21.12 -19.70 15.28
CA SER A 111 22.16 -20.73 15.41
C SER A 111 22.20 -21.55 14.12
N ALA A 112 23.41 -21.80 13.63
CA ALA A 112 23.69 -22.61 12.45
C ALA A 112 23.02 -23.99 12.52
N LYS A 113 22.02 -24.22 11.65
CA LYS A 113 21.72 -25.51 10.99
C LYS A 113 20.68 -25.28 9.89
N SER A 114 21.18 -25.35 8.65
CA SER A 114 20.54 -25.95 7.47
C SER A 114 19.02 -26.17 7.51
N PHE A 115 18.26 -25.43 6.71
CA PHE A 115 16.97 -25.89 6.24
C PHE A 115 17.13 -26.61 4.90
N LEU A 116 17.12 -27.95 4.98
CA LEU A 116 16.81 -28.86 3.88
C LEU A 116 15.40 -28.54 3.37
N PHE A 117 15.28 -28.13 2.11
CA PHE A 117 14.00 -28.13 1.42
C PHE A 117 13.60 -29.56 1.14
N LEU A 118 12.48 -29.99 1.73
CA LEU A 118 11.76 -31.19 1.32
C LEU A 118 11.32 -31.01 -0.14
N GLN A 119 12.00 -31.70 -1.04
CA GLN A 119 11.46 -32.06 -2.34
C GLN A 119 10.29 -33.03 -2.12
N ALA A 120 9.10 -32.67 -2.58
CA ALA A 120 8.04 -33.63 -2.84
C ALA A 120 7.71 -33.59 -4.34
N PRO A 121 7.51 -34.76 -4.98
CA PRO A 121 7.56 -34.89 -6.42
C PRO A 121 6.30 -34.39 -7.10
N ALA A 122 6.48 -33.74 -8.24
CA ALA A 122 5.42 -33.45 -9.19
C ALA A 122 4.80 -34.77 -9.70
N ARG A 123 3.53 -35.03 -9.38
CA ARG A 123 2.70 -35.93 -10.18
C ARG A 123 1.96 -35.13 -11.24
N ARG A 124 2.36 -35.40 -12.48
CA ARG A 124 1.63 -35.12 -13.70
C ARG A 124 0.18 -35.59 -13.58
N VAL A 125 -0.76 -34.74 -13.97
CA VAL A 125 -1.91 -35.15 -14.79
C VAL A 125 -2.03 -34.13 -15.92
N LEU A 126 -1.55 -34.51 -17.08
CA LEU A 126 -1.99 -34.00 -18.37
C LEU A 126 -3.01 -35.01 -18.87
N ASN A 127 -4.23 -34.58 -19.22
CA ASN A 127 -4.68 -34.78 -20.60
C ASN A 127 -5.85 -33.84 -20.99
N PRO A 128 -5.97 -33.52 -22.30
CA PRO A 128 -6.79 -32.44 -22.85
C PRO A 128 -8.10 -32.94 -23.47
N ARG A 129 -8.85 -31.97 -24.02
CA ARG A 129 -10.03 -32.05 -24.91
C ARG A 129 -11.37 -32.08 -24.18
N LEU A 130 -12.18 -31.05 -24.42
CA LEU A 130 -13.30 -31.14 -25.35
C LEU A 130 -13.62 -29.75 -25.93
N PHE A 131 -13.52 -29.64 -27.25
CA PHE A 131 -14.12 -28.62 -28.10
C PHE A 131 -15.46 -29.16 -28.59
N SER A 132 -16.49 -28.33 -28.59
CA SER A 132 -17.63 -28.22 -29.54
C SER A 132 -18.83 -27.64 -28.77
N MET A 133 -19.68 -26.77 -29.28
CA MET A 133 -19.83 -26.16 -30.59
C MET A 133 -20.70 -24.91 -30.45
N TRP A 134 -20.57 -24.08 -31.46
CA TRP A 134 -21.24 -22.82 -31.80
C TRP A 134 -22.74 -23.00 -32.06
N LEU A 135 -23.54 -21.96 -31.79
CA LEU A 135 -24.64 -21.54 -32.67
C LEU A 135 -24.81 -20.03 -32.61
N SER A 136 -24.56 -19.41 -33.76
CA SER A 136 -24.80 -18.02 -34.10
C SER A 136 -26.24 -17.80 -34.60
N SER A 137 -26.78 -16.61 -34.39
CA SER A 137 -27.67 -15.98 -35.37
C SER A 137 -27.05 -14.67 -35.82
N ALA A 138 -26.72 -14.63 -37.11
CA ALA A 138 -26.04 -13.55 -37.79
C ALA A 138 -26.96 -12.37 -38.08
N LEU A 139 -26.43 -11.15 -37.95
CA LEU A 139 -26.79 -10.03 -38.81
C LEU A 139 -25.49 -9.40 -39.30
N TRP A 140 -25.34 -9.41 -40.62
CA TRP A 140 -24.13 -9.09 -41.35
C TRP A 140 -23.86 -7.60 -41.34
N ARG A 141 -22.69 -7.21 -40.82
CA ARG A 141 -21.98 -5.99 -41.19
C ARG A 141 -20.51 -6.36 -41.36
N ASN A 142 -19.87 -5.83 -42.40
CA ASN A 142 -18.44 -6.01 -42.67
C ASN A 142 -17.62 -5.62 -41.42
N HIS A 143 -17.26 -6.60 -40.60
CA HIS A 143 -16.32 -6.41 -39.52
C HIS A 143 -14.94 -6.83 -40.03
N SER A 144 -14.06 -5.86 -40.23
CA SER A 144 -12.63 -6.10 -40.27
C SER A 144 -12.22 -6.88 -39.02
N LYS A 145 -11.31 -7.85 -39.18
CA LYS A 145 -10.80 -8.59 -38.02
C LYS A 145 -9.91 -7.66 -37.18
N PRO A 146 -9.83 -7.85 -35.85
CA PRO A 146 -8.85 -7.14 -35.04
C PRO A 146 -7.43 -7.28 -35.60
N ALA A 147 -6.59 -6.26 -35.35
CA ALA A 147 -5.21 -6.22 -35.81
C ALA A 147 -4.46 -7.49 -35.36
N THR A 148 -3.92 -8.25 -36.32
CA THR A 148 -3.36 -9.59 -36.08
C THR A 148 -1.97 -9.57 -35.45
N ASP A 149 -1.29 -8.43 -35.53
CA ASP A 149 0.05 -8.17 -34.99
C ASP A 149 0.03 -7.78 -33.50
N LEU A 150 -1.14 -7.41 -32.96
CA LEU A 150 -1.31 -7.09 -31.55
C LEU A 150 -1.86 -8.26 -30.73
N PRO A 151 -1.52 -8.35 -29.43
CA PRO A 151 -2.14 -9.32 -28.53
C PRO A 151 -3.66 -9.16 -28.50
N LYS A 152 -4.38 -10.27 -28.31
CA LYS A 152 -5.83 -10.23 -28.14
C LYS A 152 -6.19 -9.36 -26.93
N LEU A 153 -7.02 -8.37 -27.17
CA LEU A 153 -7.54 -7.49 -26.13
C LEU A 153 -8.92 -7.98 -25.68
N ASN A 154 -9.08 -8.17 -24.37
CA ASN A 154 -10.40 -8.41 -23.76
C ASN A 154 -10.68 -7.22 -22.84
N LEU A 155 -11.58 -6.34 -23.28
CA LEU A 155 -11.95 -5.17 -22.51
C LEU A 155 -13.04 -5.52 -21.48
N LEU A 156 -12.93 -4.94 -20.29
CA LEU A 156 -13.95 -5.00 -19.26
C LEU A 156 -15.16 -4.22 -19.76
N THR A 157 -16.13 -4.95 -20.30
CA THR A 157 -17.40 -4.41 -20.81
C THR A 157 -18.54 -5.29 -20.31
N SER A 158 -19.60 -4.67 -19.82
CA SER A 158 -20.83 -5.38 -19.46
C SER A 158 -21.79 -5.43 -20.65
N ALA A 159 -22.53 -6.54 -20.79
CA ALA A 159 -23.61 -6.64 -21.76
C ALA A 159 -24.69 -5.57 -21.48
N VAL A 160 -25.20 -4.94 -22.54
CA VAL A 160 -26.30 -3.97 -22.43
C VAL A 160 -27.61 -4.74 -22.24
N SER A 161 -28.33 -4.49 -21.14
CA SER A 161 -29.69 -4.99 -20.97
C SER A 161 -30.63 -4.28 -21.96
N GLY A 162 -31.54 -5.03 -22.59
CA GLY A 162 -32.41 -4.52 -23.67
C GLY A 162 -33.53 -3.57 -23.23
N GLU A 163 -33.70 -3.33 -21.93
CA GLU A 163 -34.73 -2.44 -21.38
C GLU A 163 -34.24 -1.00 -21.36
N ARG A 164 -34.89 -0.10 -22.11
CA ARG A 164 -34.58 1.34 -22.09
C ARG A 164 -35.12 1.96 -20.81
N HIS A 165 -34.25 2.57 -20.01
CA HIS A 165 -34.63 3.38 -18.85
C HIS A 165 -34.38 4.87 -19.11
N GLY A 166 -35.46 5.66 -19.06
CA GLY A 166 -35.44 7.11 -18.88
C GLY A 166 -34.88 7.96 -20.03
N ASP A 167 -35.22 9.24 -19.99
CA ASP A 167 -34.61 10.28 -20.84
C ASP A 167 -33.19 10.58 -20.36
N ILE A 168 -32.26 10.82 -21.30
CA ILE A 168 -30.87 11.16 -20.99
C ILE A 168 -30.50 12.57 -21.47
N ILE A 169 -29.67 13.26 -20.69
CA ILE A 169 -29.06 14.53 -21.11
C ILE A 169 -27.94 14.21 -22.10
N THR A 170 -28.15 14.56 -23.37
CA THR A 170 -27.18 14.33 -24.44
C THR A 170 -26.32 15.54 -24.77
N ASP A 171 -26.64 16.72 -24.24
CA ASP A 171 -25.85 17.94 -24.42
C ASP A 171 -24.82 18.13 -23.29
N PRO A 172 -23.51 18.24 -23.57
CA PRO A 172 -22.47 18.39 -22.54
C PRO A 172 -22.59 19.67 -21.69
N ALA A 173 -23.05 20.78 -22.25
CA ALA A 173 -23.20 22.03 -21.51
C ALA A 173 -24.39 21.96 -20.56
N LEU A 174 -25.53 21.45 -21.02
CA LEU A 174 -26.68 21.16 -20.16
C LEU A 174 -26.33 20.14 -19.08
N LEU A 175 -25.54 19.11 -19.40
CA LEU A 175 -25.08 18.14 -18.43
C LEU A 175 -24.23 18.80 -17.33
N LYS A 176 -23.30 19.70 -17.70
CA LYS A 176 -22.48 20.43 -16.73
C LYS A 176 -23.34 21.32 -15.81
N THR A 177 -24.32 22.02 -16.35
CA THR A 177 -25.27 22.82 -15.57
C THR A 177 -26.09 21.93 -14.63
N TRP A 178 -26.63 20.83 -15.14
CA TRP A 178 -27.39 19.88 -14.34
C TRP A 178 -26.57 19.29 -13.19
N LEU A 179 -25.30 18.92 -13.42
CA LEU A 179 -24.40 18.44 -12.38
C LEU A 179 -24.17 19.48 -11.27
N SER A 180 -24.15 20.76 -11.60
CA SER A 180 -24.00 21.85 -10.61
C SER A 180 -25.25 22.08 -9.76
N GLN A 181 -26.41 21.63 -10.24
CA GLN A 181 -27.71 21.76 -9.57
C GLN A 181 -28.09 20.52 -8.74
N LEU A 182 -27.27 19.46 -8.82
CA LEU A 182 -27.49 18.25 -8.03
C LEU A 182 -27.35 18.53 -6.54
N THR A 183 -28.14 17.80 -5.74
CA THR A 183 -28.13 17.82 -4.27
C THR A 183 -26.73 17.73 -3.66
N ASP A 184 -26.58 18.39 -2.51
CA ASP A 184 -25.40 18.27 -1.63
C ASP A 184 -25.39 16.96 -0.84
N ASP A 185 -26.53 16.24 -0.76
CA ASP A 185 -26.57 14.89 -0.20
C ASP A 185 -25.75 13.94 -1.08
N PHE A 186 -24.60 13.52 -0.56
CA PHE A 186 -23.66 12.67 -1.29
C PHE A 186 -24.27 11.33 -1.74
N SER A 187 -25.06 10.68 -0.88
CA SER A 187 -25.69 9.37 -1.18
C SER A 187 -26.68 9.49 -2.34
N GLN A 188 -27.53 10.51 -2.27
CA GLN A 188 -28.53 10.78 -3.28
C GLN A 188 -27.87 11.22 -4.59
N ARG A 189 -26.85 12.09 -4.52
CA ARG A 189 -26.05 12.51 -5.68
C ARG A 189 -25.45 11.31 -6.41
N LEU A 190 -24.80 10.39 -5.70
CA LEU A 190 -24.23 9.18 -6.31
C LEU A 190 -25.30 8.30 -6.96
N SER A 191 -26.44 8.11 -6.30
CA SER A 191 -27.53 7.30 -6.85
C SER A 191 -28.07 7.89 -8.17
N ILE A 192 -28.24 9.21 -8.23
CA ILE A 192 -28.66 9.94 -9.44
C ILE A 192 -27.61 9.81 -10.56
N LEU A 193 -26.33 9.99 -10.24
CA LEU A 193 -25.23 9.86 -11.20
C LEU A 193 -25.15 8.44 -11.78
N LEU A 194 -25.29 7.42 -10.94
CA LEU A 194 -25.24 6.02 -11.36
C LEU A 194 -26.37 5.70 -12.35
N ALA A 195 -27.61 6.09 -12.02
CA ALA A 195 -28.76 5.86 -12.88
C ALA A 195 -28.58 6.50 -14.26
N ASN A 196 -28.09 7.75 -14.31
CA ASN A 196 -27.87 8.45 -15.58
C ASN A 196 -26.75 7.83 -16.42
N LEU A 197 -25.64 7.41 -15.81
CA LEU A 197 -24.56 6.71 -16.53
C LEU A 197 -25.01 5.35 -17.06
N GLN A 198 -25.83 4.62 -16.30
CA GLN A 198 -26.40 3.35 -16.75
C GLN A 198 -27.34 3.56 -17.94
N ALA A 199 -28.16 4.61 -17.93
CA ALA A 199 -29.04 4.95 -19.05
C ALA A 199 -28.23 5.24 -20.34
N ILE A 200 -27.07 5.92 -20.25
CA ILE A 200 -26.21 6.18 -21.43
C ILE A 200 -25.80 4.90 -22.17
N LYS A 201 -25.64 3.76 -21.47
CA LYS A 201 -25.31 2.47 -22.11
C LYS A 201 -26.40 1.97 -23.06
N GLN A 202 -27.64 2.40 -22.84
CA GLN A 202 -28.83 1.90 -23.53
C GLN A 202 -29.26 2.80 -24.70
N HIS A 203 -28.72 4.02 -24.77
CA HIS A 203 -29.07 5.01 -25.78
C HIS A 203 -28.07 5.04 -26.93
N HIS A 204 -28.59 5.23 -28.15
CA HIS A 204 -27.75 5.36 -29.34
C HIS A 204 -27.24 6.81 -29.45
N ILE A 205 -26.00 7.03 -29.02
CA ILE A 205 -25.31 8.33 -29.10
C ILE A 205 -24.14 8.21 -30.09
N SER A 206 -23.90 9.24 -30.90
CA SER A 206 -22.72 9.26 -31.78
C SER A 206 -21.44 9.23 -30.96
N GLU A 207 -20.37 8.59 -31.46
CA GLU A 207 -19.11 8.39 -30.71
C GLU A 207 -18.51 9.71 -30.21
N SER A 208 -18.50 10.75 -31.06
CA SER A 208 -18.00 12.08 -30.69
C SER A 208 -18.85 12.74 -29.60
N ARG A 209 -20.18 12.60 -29.65
CA ARG A 209 -21.05 13.17 -28.62
C ARG A 209 -20.96 12.38 -27.31
N GLN A 210 -20.86 11.06 -27.40
CA GLN A 210 -20.69 10.18 -26.25
C GLN A 210 -19.40 10.53 -25.50
N ILE A 211 -18.25 10.61 -26.17
CA ILE A 211 -16.97 10.93 -25.50
C ILE A 211 -16.99 12.30 -24.80
N ASN A 212 -17.62 13.32 -25.39
CA ASN A 212 -17.79 14.63 -24.74
C ASN A 212 -18.64 14.54 -23.46
N LEU A 213 -19.71 13.74 -23.46
CA LEU A 213 -20.52 13.51 -22.27
C LEU A 213 -19.73 12.79 -21.18
N LEU A 214 -18.98 11.74 -21.55
CA LEU A 214 -18.20 10.97 -20.59
C LEU A 214 -17.10 11.81 -19.93
N GLU A 215 -16.51 12.78 -20.62
CA GLU A 215 -15.50 13.67 -20.05
C GLU A 215 -16.09 14.59 -18.96
N VAL A 216 -17.33 15.07 -19.14
CA VAL A 216 -18.03 15.86 -18.12
C VAL A 216 -18.22 15.04 -16.84
N TYR A 217 -18.67 13.78 -16.96
CA TYR A 217 -18.76 12.87 -15.81
C TYR A 217 -17.41 12.54 -15.19
N TYR A 218 -16.39 12.28 -16.01
CA TYR A 218 -15.04 11.96 -15.56
C TYR A 218 -14.48 13.06 -14.66
N HIS A 219 -14.57 14.33 -15.06
CA HIS A 219 -14.07 15.44 -14.26
C HIS A 219 -14.81 15.58 -12.93
N GLU A 220 -16.12 15.40 -12.92
CA GLU A 220 -16.91 15.48 -11.70
C GLU A 220 -16.57 14.33 -10.72
N LEU A 221 -16.45 13.09 -11.21
CA LEU A 221 -16.10 11.96 -10.35
C LEU A 221 -14.67 12.03 -9.84
N LYS A 222 -13.72 12.43 -10.68
CA LYS A 222 -12.33 12.64 -10.27
C LYS A 222 -12.24 13.71 -9.20
N ARG A 223 -13.00 14.81 -9.33
CA ARG A 223 -13.12 15.84 -8.29
C ARG A 223 -13.67 15.24 -7.00
N LEU A 224 -14.82 14.58 -7.04
CA LEU A 224 -15.47 13.97 -5.86
C LEU A 224 -14.58 12.96 -5.11
N LEU A 225 -13.71 12.23 -5.83
CA LEU A 225 -12.76 11.30 -5.21
C LEU A 225 -11.54 12.02 -4.63
N LEU A 226 -10.89 12.88 -5.43
CA LEU A 226 -9.58 13.45 -5.08
C LEU A 226 -9.66 14.72 -4.22
N SER A 227 -10.81 15.39 -4.15
CA SER A 227 -11.01 16.57 -3.29
C SER A 227 -11.42 16.22 -1.86
N ARG A 228 -11.39 14.93 -1.48
CA ARG A 228 -11.73 14.45 -0.14
C ARG A 228 -10.65 14.87 0.84
N ASP A 229 -10.95 15.86 1.66
CA ASP A 229 -10.05 16.30 2.73
C ASP A 229 -10.29 15.51 4.03
N SER A 230 -9.45 15.77 5.05
CA SER A 230 -9.57 15.10 6.34
C SER A 230 -10.88 15.41 7.08
N LYS A 231 -11.54 16.56 6.79
CA LYS A 231 -12.80 16.95 7.43
C LYS A 231 -13.98 16.16 6.84
N ILE A 232 -14.00 16.00 5.52
CA ILE A 232 -14.98 15.19 4.79
C ILE A 232 -14.86 13.72 5.21
N ILE A 233 -13.63 13.20 5.30
CA ILE A 233 -13.42 11.82 5.75
C ILE A 233 -13.86 11.64 7.21
N ALA A 234 -13.55 12.59 8.09
CA ALA A 234 -13.96 12.54 9.48
C ALA A 234 -15.50 12.60 9.65
N SER A 235 -16.20 13.44 8.87
CA SER A 235 -17.67 13.50 8.93
C SER A 235 -18.35 12.22 8.41
N GLU A 236 -17.77 11.56 7.40
CA GLU A 236 -18.27 10.26 6.92
C GLU A 236 -18.09 9.12 7.93
N ILE A 237 -17.00 9.14 8.72
CA ILE A 237 -16.75 8.16 9.78
C ILE A 237 -17.84 8.24 10.86
N SER A 238 -18.25 9.45 11.22
CA SER A 238 -19.29 9.69 12.23
C SER A 238 -20.68 9.18 11.82
N LEU A 239 -20.96 8.99 10.53
CA LEU A 239 -22.28 8.64 9.99
C LEU A 239 -22.51 7.13 9.74
N LYS A 240 -21.54 6.26 10.12
CA LYS A 240 -21.47 4.76 10.15
C LYS A 240 -22.35 3.92 9.18
N ARG A 241 -23.66 4.16 9.04
CA ARG A 241 -24.60 3.36 8.21
C ARG A 241 -24.71 3.79 6.74
N SER A 242 -24.53 5.08 6.38
CA SER A 242 -24.67 5.55 4.98
C SER A 242 -23.44 5.24 4.10
N THR A 243 -22.29 5.03 4.73
CA THR A 243 -20.98 4.92 4.06
C THR A 243 -20.85 3.70 3.15
N ARG A 244 -21.45 2.55 3.50
CA ARG A 244 -21.31 1.31 2.70
C ARG A 244 -22.05 1.38 1.37
N LYS A 245 -23.29 1.86 1.37
CA LYS A 245 -24.08 2.04 0.14
C LYS A 245 -23.41 3.08 -0.76
N ASN A 246 -22.93 4.17 -0.18
CA ASN A 246 -22.21 5.21 -0.91
C ASN A 246 -20.93 4.69 -1.55
N MET A 247 -20.14 3.90 -0.82
CA MET A 247 -18.93 3.25 -1.33
C MET A 247 -19.25 2.32 -2.51
N ALA A 248 -20.23 1.41 -2.36
CA ALA A 248 -20.61 0.50 -3.44
C ALA A 248 -21.13 1.23 -4.67
N ASN A 249 -21.95 2.28 -4.47
CA ASN A 249 -22.43 3.12 -5.57
C ASN A 249 -21.27 3.84 -6.28
N PHE A 250 -20.33 4.42 -5.53
CA PHE A 250 -19.18 5.11 -6.13
C PHE A 250 -18.30 4.17 -6.96
N ASP A 251 -18.02 2.98 -6.43
CA ASP A 251 -17.29 1.93 -7.13
C ASP A 251 -18.00 1.54 -8.45
N GLN A 252 -19.32 1.33 -8.39
CA GLN A 252 -20.13 0.99 -9.55
C GLN A 252 -20.18 2.12 -10.59
N ILE A 253 -20.19 3.38 -10.16
CA ILE A 253 -20.16 4.57 -11.03
C ILE A 253 -18.84 4.62 -11.80
N LEU A 254 -17.71 4.48 -11.11
CA LEU A 254 -16.38 4.44 -11.75
C LEU A 254 -16.30 3.30 -12.76
N ARG A 255 -16.78 2.11 -12.37
CA ARG A 255 -16.83 0.94 -13.26
C ARG A 255 -17.69 1.20 -14.48
N CYS A 256 -18.89 1.74 -14.30
CA CYS A 256 -19.82 2.03 -15.39
C CYS A 256 -19.21 3.04 -16.39
N LEU A 257 -18.53 4.07 -15.89
CA LEU A 257 -17.86 5.05 -16.75
C LEU A 257 -16.67 4.45 -17.49
N ALA A 258 -15.86 3.60 -16.84
CA ALA A 258 -14.74 2.92 -17.48
C ALA A 258 -15.23 2.02 -18.63
N GLU A 259 -16.29 1.25 -18.39
CA GLU A 259 -16.91 0.39 -19.40
C GLU A 259 -17.43 1.18 -20.61
N LEU A 260 -17.95 2.39 -20.41
CA LEU A 260 -18.39 3.26 -21.50
C LEU A 260 -17.23 3.72 -22.39
N TYR A 261 -16.07 4.05 -21.80
CA TYR A 261 -14.86 4.33 -22.57
C TYR A 261 -14.34 3.08 -23.28
N PHE A 262 -14.33 1.93 -22.60
CA PHE A 262 -13.90 0.68 -23.21
C PHE A 262 -14.83 0.22 -24.34
N ASN A 263 -16.14 0.45 -24.26
CA ASN A 263 -17.07 0.21 -25.36
C ASN A 263 -16.73 1.06 -26.60
N LEU A 264 -16.30 2.33 -26.41
CA LEU A 264 -15.81 3.15 -27.53
C LEU A 264 -14.50 2.61 -28.10
N ALA A 265 -13.58 2.17 -27.23
CA ALA A 265 -12.31 1.57 -27.64
C ALA A 265 -12.51 0.23 -28.37
N ASP A 266 -13.49 -0.58 -27.95
CA ASP A 266 -13.82 -1.85 -28.58
C ASP A 266 -14.31 -1.64 -30.01
N LYS A 267 -15.08 -0.59 -30.30
CA LYS A 267 -15.47 -0.26 -31.69
C LYS A 267 -14.26 -0.08 -32.61
N HIS A 268 -13.21 0.60 -32.15
CA HIS A 268 -11.96 0.75 -32.89
C HIS A 268 -11.22 -0.59 -33.04
N TYR A 269 -11.13 -1.36 -31.96
CA TYR A 269 -10.52 -2.69 -31.96
C TYR A 269 -11.20 -3.67 -32.93
N GLN A 270 -12.54 -3.74 -32.92
CA GLN A 270 -13.34 -4.56 -33.84
C GLN A 270 -13.31 -4.07 -35.29
N ARG A 271 -12.76 -2.87 -35.56
CA ARG A 271 -12.48 -2.37 -36.90
C ARG A 271 -11.06 -2.70 -37.36
N GLY A 272 -10.26 -3.37 -36.54
CA GLY A 272 -8.85 -3.65 -36.85
C GLY A 272 -7.95 -2.41 -36.80
N GLU A 273 -8.41 -1.34 -36.15
CA GLU A 273 -7.65 -0.11 -36.05
C GLU A 273 -6.54 -0.20 -35.00
N HIS A 274 -5.46 0.56 -35.20
CA HIS A 274 -4.30 0.55 -34.31
C HIS A 274 -4.29 1.80 -33.41
N PRO A 275 -4.00 1.69 -32.10
CA PRO A 275 -4.04 2.84 -31.19
C PRO A 275 -2.92 3.86 -31.47
N ALA A 276 -1.88 3.48 -32.22
CA ALA A 276 -0.86 4.43 -32.69
C ALA A 276 -1.39 5.39 -33.77
N ASP A 277 -2.35 4.94 -34.59
CA ASP A 277 -2.87 5.74 -35.69
C ASP A 277 -4.14 6.49 -35.31
N GLN A 278 -4.82 6.01 -34.27
CA GLN A 278 -6.13 6.52 -33.84
C GLN A 278 -6.06 7.13 -32.44
N THR A 279 -5.90 8.47 -32.39
CA THR A 279 -5.80 9.21 -31.12
C THR A 279 -7.01 9.00 -30.22
N ARG A 280 -8.23 8.91 -30.78
CA ARG A 280 -9.46 8.64 -30.01
C ARG A 280 -9.46 7.25 -29.39
N TYR A 281 -8.94 6.25 -30.11
CA TYR A 281 -8.82 4.90 -29.59
C TYR A 281 -7.87 4.87 -28.38
N LEU A 282 -6.67 5.42 -28.51
CA LEU A 282 -5.71 5.52 -27.40
C LEU A 282 -6.27 6.34 -26.22
N PHE A 283 -6.98 7.43 -26.50
CA PHE A 283 -7.62 8.25 -25.48
C PHE A 283 -8.63 7.44 -24.66
N CYS A 284 -9.53 6.69 -25.31
CA CYS A 284 -10.51 5.84 -24.63
C CYS A 284 -9.84 4.75 -23.78
N LEU A 285 -8.77 4.12 -24.28
CA LEU A 285 -8.00 3.13 -23.51
C LEU A 285 -7.36 3.75 -22.27
N ASN A 286 -6.70 4.91 -22.41
CA ASN A 286 -6.05 5.58 -21.27
C ASN A 286 -7.08 6.07 -20.25
N ARG A 287 -8.19 6.68 -20.69
CA ARG A 287 -9.22 7.22 -19.79
C ARG A 287 -9.98 6.12 -19.06
N GLY A 288 -10.34 5.03 -19.75
CA GLY A 288 -10.90 3.84 -19.11
C GLY A 288 -9.93 3.25 -18.07
N SER A 289 -8.64 3.18 -18.38
CA SER A 289 -7.60 2.69 -17.45
C SER A 289 -7.39 3.60 -16.25
N GLU A 290 -7.49 4.92 -16.42
CA GLU A 290 -7.46 5.85 -15.30
C GLU A 290 -8.64 5.60 -14.36
N LEU A 291 -9.84 5.39 -14.89
CA LEU A 291 -11.03 5.09 -14.08
C LEU A 291 -10.91 3.76 -13.33
N ILE A 292 -10.36 2.71 -13.96
CA ILE A 292 -10.03 1.45 -13.27
C ILE A 292 -9.00 1.68 -12.16
N SER A 293 -7.99 2.52 -12.41
CA SER A 293 -6.99 2.87 -11.39
C SER A 293 -7.61 3.63 -10.21
N LEU A 294 -8.53 4.56 -10.49
CA LEU A 294 -9.29 5.28 -9.46
C LEU A 294 -10.26 4.36 -8.70
N GLN A 295 -10.81 3.33 -9.35
CA GLN A 295 -11.65 2.31 -8.72
C GLN A 295 -10.84 1.49 -7.70
N ILE A 296 -9.63 1.05 -8.07
CA ILE A 296 -8.69 0.39 -7.16
C ILE A 296 -8.32 1.32 -6.00
N LEU A 297 -7.99 2.58 -6.28
CA LEU A 297 -7.66 3.57 -5.25
C LEU A 297 -8.81 3.76 -4.25
N HIS A 298 -10.03 3.88 -4.75
CA HIS A 298 -11.23 4.01 -3.94
C HIS A 298 -11.44 2.78 -3.04
N ALA A 299 -11.26 1.57 -3.56
CA ALA A 299 -11.30 0.35 -2.74
C ALA A 299 -10.26 0.38 -1.61
N TYR A 300 -9.02 0.77 -1.90
CA TYR A 300 -7.95 0.91 -0.90
C TYR A 300 -8.28 1.95 0.19
N MET A 301 -8.90 3.07 -0.17
CA MET A 301 -9.34 4.09 0.80
C MET A 301 -10.37 3.57 1.80
N TYR A 302 -11.06 2.48 1.50
CA TYR A 302 -12.04 1.84 2.38
C TYR A 302 -11.62 0.44 2.83
N TYR A 303 -10.33 0.13 2.74
CA TYR A 303 -9.76 -1.17 3.08
C TYR A 303 -10.42 -2.35 2.38
N ARG A 304 -10.97 -2.13 1.17
CA ARG A 304 -11.53 -3.20 0.36
C ARG A 304 -10.46 -3.84 -0.53
N THR A 305 -10.59 -5.13 -0.78
CA THR A 305 -9.84 -5.80 -1.85
C THR A 305 -10.06 -5.05 -3.16
N ALA A 306 -9.02 -4.90 -3.98
CA ALA A 306 -9.17 -4.36 -5.33
C ALA A 306 -10.32 -5.09 -6.06
N PRO A 307 -11.21 -4.38 -6.76
CA PRO A 307 -12.33 -5.02 -7.43
C PRO A 307 -11.84 -6.01 -8.48
N LYS A 308 -12.65 -7.05 -8.69
CA LYS A 308 -12.31 -8.15 -9.58
C LYS A 308 -12.02 -7.65 -11.01
N ASP A 309 -11.01 -8.26 -11.61
CA ASP A 309 -10.52 -8.08 -12.97
C ASP A 309 -9.88 -6.71 -13.26
N CYS A 310 -9.87 -5.78 -12.29
CA CYS A 310 -9.27 -4.45 -12.47
C CYS A 310 -7.76 -4.53 -12.68
N TRP A 311 -7.03 -5.33 -11.91
CA TRP A 311 -5.60 -5.51 -12.09
C TRP A 311 -5.31 -6.29 -13.37
N LEU A 312 -6.10 -7.32 -13.67
CA LEU A 312 -5.97 -8.09 -14.89
C LEU A 312 -6.09 -7.19 -16.14
N GLN A 313 -7.09 -6.30 -16.17
CA GLN A 313 -7.28 -5.37 -17.28
C GLN A 313 -6.08 -4.43 -17.46
N LEU A 314 -5.56 -3.85 -16.36
CA LEU A 314 -4.39 -2.98 -16.39
C LEU A 314 -3.14 -3.75 -16.85
N ASN A 315 -2.94 -4.95 -16.33
CA ASN A 315 -1.80 -5.80 -16.66
C ASN A 315 -1.81 -6.22 -18.15
N GLN A 316 -2.99 -6.54 -18.71
CA GLN A 316 -3.13 -6.86 -20.13
C GLN A 316 -2.98 -5.64 -21.04
N LEU A 317 -3.55 -4.49 -20.65
CA LEU A 317 -3.41 -3.24 -21.42
C LEU A 317 -1.97 -2.73 -21.45
N LEU A 318 -1.20 -2.96 -20.37
CA LEU A 318 0.23 -2.65 -20.34
C LEU A 318 0.95 -3.29 -21.54
N ILE A 319 0.75 -4.60 -21.75
CA ILE A 319 1.40 -5.34 -22.83
C ILE A 319 0.83 -4.96 -24.19
N TYR A 320 -0.49 -4.80 -24.28
CA TYR A 320 -1.13 -4.38 -25.53
C TYR A 320 -0.58 -3.04 -26.04
N LEU A 321 -0.50 -2.03 -25.16
CA LEU A 321 -0.02 -0.69 -25.50
C LEU A 321 1.50 -0.61 -25.65
N GLU A 322 2.25 -1.46 -24.97
CA GLU A 322 3.68 -1.64 -25.20
C GLU A 322 3.95 -2.20 -26.60
N LYS A 323 3.24 -3.28 -27.00
CA LYS A 323 3.36 -3.88 -28.33
C LYS A 323 2.92 -2.94 -29.45
N ALA A 324 1.90 -2.13 -29.19
CA ALA A 324 1.46 -1.07 -30.07
C ALA A 324 2.35 0.18 -30.04
N THR A 325 3.46 0.19 -29.27
CA THR A 325 4.44 1.29 -29.17
C THR A 325 3.89 2.64 -28.70
N VAL A 326 2.74 2.64 -28.01
CA VAL A 326 2.04 3.85 -27.56
C VAL A 326 2.00 4.02 -26.05
N LEU A 327 2.62 3.10 -25.30
CA LEU A 327 2.60 3.06 -23.83
C LEU A 327 2.90 4.42 -23.17
N LYS A 328 3.84 5.19 -23.73
CA LYS A 328 4.29 6.49 -23.22
C LYS A 328 3.58 7.70 -23.84
N ARG A 329 2.74 7.50 -24.87
CA ARG A 329 2.10 8.58 -25.61
C ARG A 329 0.94 9.16 -24.80
N LYS A 330 0.87 10.50 -24.76
CA LYS A 330 -0.27 11.25 -24.23
C LYS A 330 -1.21 11.58 -25.40
N PRO A 331 -2.39 10.96 -25.50
CA PRO A 331 -3.35 11.31 -26.54
C PRO A 331 -3.98 12.67 -26.22
N GLU A 332 -4.16 13.49 -27.25
CA GLU A 332 -4.78 14.81 -27.15
C GLU A 332 -5.88 14.94 -28.19
N ILE A 333 -7.08 15.34 -27.74
CA ILE A 333 -8.21 15.62 -28.61
C ILE A 333 -8.53 17.09 -28.42
N SER A 334 -8.53 17.88 -29.51
CA SER A 334 -8.62 19.34 -29.47
C SER A 334 -9.77 19.90 -28.61
N THR A 335 -10.91 19.21 -28.55
CA THR A 335 -12.08 19.64 -27.76
C THR A 335 -12.08 19.13 -26.31
N LEU A 336 -11.27 18.11 -25.98
CA LEU A 336 -11.26 17.42 -24.68
C LEU A 336 -9.95 17.62 -23.89
N GLY A 337 -8.91 18.12 -24.55
CA GLY A 337 -7.57 18.22 -23.98
C GLY A 337 -6.80 16.90 -24.02
N SER A 338 -5.77 16.81 -23.18
CA SER A 338 -4.87 15.66 -23.11
C SER A 338 -5.22 14.69 -21.98
N CYS A 339 -4.91 13.42 -22.19
CA CYS A 339 -4.91 12.39 -21.17
C CYS A 339 -3.46 12.01 -20.81
N ASP A 340 -3.22 11.61 -19.57
CA ASP A 340 -1.93 11.04 -19.18
C ASP A 340 -1.64 9.76 -19.99
N SER A 341 -0.35 9.43 -20.10
CA SER A 341 0.04 8.18 -20.75
C SER A 341 -0.35 6.99 -19.88
N PHE A 342 -0.68 5.86 -20.50
CA PHE A 342 -0.98 4.64 -19.76
C PHE A 342 0.14 4.26 -18.80
N GLU A 343 1.40 4.45 -19.22
CA GLU A 343 2.57 4.19 -18.36
C GLU A 343 2.50 4.96 -17.03
N GLN A 344 2.15 6.25 -17.07
CA GLN A 344 2.08 7.09 -15.88
C GLN A 344 0.92 6.66 -14.97
N LEU A 345 -0.24 6.37 -15.57
CA LEU A 345 -1.43 5.88 -14.84
C LEU A 345 -1.13 4.56 -14.12
N TYR A 346 -0.58 3.58 -14.84
CA TYR A 346 -0.22 2.27 -14.32
C TYR A 346 0.80 2.38 -13.17
N LYS A 347 1.90 3.12 -13.40
CA LYS A 347 2.95 3.30 -12.38
C LYS A 347 2.39 3.90 -11.09
N ARG A 348 1.50 4.91 -11.18
CA ARG A 348 0.94 5.56 -10.00
C ARG A 348 0.18 4.58 -9.12
N ILE A 349 -0.79 3.85 -9.70
CA ILE A 349 -1.61 2.90 -8.92
C ILE A 349 -0.80 1.69 -8.46
N ALA A 350 0.18 1.24 -9.27
CA ALA A 350 1.10 0.17 -8.88
C ALA A 350 1.93 0.56 -7.66
N LEU A 351 2.51 1.76 -7.62
CA LEU A 351 3.27 2.23 -6.47
C LEU A 351 2.38 2.37 -5.22
N THR A 352 1.14 2.84 -5.38
CA THR A 352 0.18 2.92 -4.26
C THR A 352 -0.15 1.53 -3.72
N ALA A 353 -0.32 0.52 -4.58
CA ALA A 353 -0.57 -0.86 -4.16
C ALA A 353 0.66 -1.50 -3.49
N ILE A 354 1.84 -1.29 -4.07
CA ILE A 354 3.12 -1.77 -3.53
C ILE A 354 3.34 -1.20 -2.12
N ALA A 355 2.96 0.05 -1.88
CA ALA A 355 3.10 0.73 -0.59
C ALA A 355 2.22 0.16 0.55
N ASP A 356 1.47 -0.92 0.30
CA ASP A 356 0.60 -1.61 1.26
C ASP A 356 -0.45 -0.66 1.88
N PRO A 357 -1.43 -0.20 1.07
CA PRO A 357 -2.38 0.82 1.48
C PRO A 357 -3.28 0.37 2.64
N TYR A 358 -3.43 -0.94 2.85
CA TYR A 358 -4.15 -1.56 3.96
C TYR A 358 -3.49 -1.35 5.33
N SER A 359 -2.24 -0.88 5.35
CA SER A 359 -1.52 -0.49 6.57
C SER A 359 -1.53 1.02 6.83
N LEU A 360 -2.15 1.80 5.93
CA LEU A 360 -2.18 3.25 5.99
C LEU A 360 -3.57 3.72 6.42
N SER A 361 -3.66 4.89 7.05
CA SER A 361 -4.98 5.51 7.24
C SER A 361 -5.60 5.89 5.89
N LYS A 362 -6.93 5.95 5.83
CA LYS A 362 -7.68 6.32 4.61
C LYS A 362 -7.17 7.62 3.96
N TYR A 363 -6.88 8.64 4.77
CA TYR A 363 -6.32 9.92 4.32
C TYR A 363 -4.87 9.77 3.82
N SER A 364 -4.06 8.93 4.46
CA SER A 364 -2.70 8.66 4.02
C SER A 364 -2.65 7.99 2.64
N VAL A 365 -3.63 7.14 2.29
CA VAL A 365 -3.71 6.50 0.96
C VAL A 365 -3.87 7.54 -0.16
N ILE A 366 -4.84 8.44 -0.06
CA ILE A 366 -5.07 9.47 -1.09
C ILE A 366 -3.91 10.47 -1.16
N ARG A 367 -3.34 10.83 -0.01
CA ARG A 367 -2.16 11.71 0.07
C ARG A 367 -0.94 11.05 -0.58
N LEU A 368 -0.75 9.76 -0.36
CA LEU A 368 0.33 8.99 -0.99
C LEU A 368 0.16 8.95 -2.51
N TYR A 369 -1.03 8.66 -3.01
CA TYR A 369 -1.33 8.62 -4.44
C TYR A 369 -0.96 9.95 -5.13
N SER A 370 -1.29 11.08 -4.50
CA SER A 370 -0.90 12.41 -4.97
C SER A 370 0.63 12.62 -4.90
N LEU A 371 1.26 12.29 -3.78
CA LEU A 371 2.70 12.45 -3.56
C LEU A 371 3.54 11.67 -4.58
N LEU A 372 3.11 10.45 -4.91
CA LEU A 372 3.81 9.57 -5.85
C LEU A 372 3.86 10.15 -7.26
N SER A 373 2.93 11.04 -7.64
CA SER A 373 2.94 11.71 -8.95
C SER A 373 4.26 12.44 -9.22
N GLY A 374 4.93 12.97 -8.18
CA GLY A 374 6.21 13.65 -8.31
C GLY A 374 7.43 12.73 -8.53
N VAL A 375 7.26 11.41 -8.51
CA VAL A 375 8.35 10.43 -8.71
C VAL A 375 8.04 9.36 -9.77
N ILE A 376 6.89 9.41 -10.44
CA ILE A 376 6.49 8.42 -11.46
C ILE A 376 7.51 8.31 -12.60
N ASP A 377 8.07 9.43 -13.05
CA ASP A 377 9.04 9.45 -14.14
C ASP A 377 10.40 8.83 -13.74
N LYS A 378 10.58 8.50 -12.45
CA LYS A 378 11.74 7.76 -11.91
C LYS A 378 11.47 6.27 -11.72
N VAL A 379 10.28 5.80 -12.09
CA VAL A 379 9.93 4.38 -12.09
C VAL A 379 10.02 3.87 -13.51
N ILE A 380 10.63 2.71 -13.70
CA ILE A 380 10.86 2.13 -15.03
C ILE A 380 10.16 0.79 -15.12
N ILE A 381 9.50 0.52 -16.26
CA ILE A 381 8.94 -0.79 -16.58
C ILE A 381 9.74 -1.36 -17.74
N THR A 382 10.29 -2.57 -17.59
CA THR A 382 11.08 -3.26 -18.62
C THR A 382 10.70 -4.75 -18.69
N ALA A 383 11.14 -5.45 -19.73
CA ALA A 383 11.26 -6.91 -19.67
C ALA A 383 12.16 -7.31 -18.47
N ILE A 384 11.95 -8.49 -17.91
CA ILE A 384 12.80 -9.02 -16.82
C ILE A 384 14.12 -9.51 -17.44
N PRO A 385 15.28 -8.87 -17.16
CA PRO A 385 16.55 -9.27 -17.76
C PRO A 385 16.97 -10.69 -17.33
N PRO A 386 17.67 -11.47 -18.18
CA PRO A 386 18.09 -12.84 -17.85
C PRO A 386 18.82 -12.96 -16.51
N GLN A 387 19.63 -11.95 -16.15
CA GLN A 387 20.35 -11.92 -14.87
C GLN A 387 19.39 -11.89 -13.67
N GLN A 388 18.27 -11.18 -13.78
CA GLN A 388 17.27 -11.02 -12.73
C GLN A 388 16.29 -12.21 -12.65
N GLN A 389 16.21 -13.02 -13.72
CA GLN A 389 15.37 -14.22 -13.75
C GLN A 389 15.88 -15.32 -12.82
N SER A 390 17.20 -15.51 -12.74
CA SER A 390 17.85 -16.55 -11.93
C SER A 390 18.44 -16.05 -10.60
N LEU A 391 18.35 -14.75 -10.32
CA LEU A 391 18.96 -14.16 -9.12
C LEU A 391 18.20 -14.60 -7.86
N GLU A 392 18.89 -15.24 -6.93
CA GLU A 392 18.32 -15.66 -5.64
C GLU A 392 18.60 -14.66 -4.51
N ASN A 393 19.62 -13.84 -4.65
CA ASN A 393 20.00 -12.87 -3.63
C ASN A 393 18.92 -11.79 -3.49
N THR A 394 18.16 -11.84 -2.39
CA THR A 394 17.04 -10.94 -2.11
C THR A 394 17.46 -9.48 -2.01
N PHE A 395 18.70 -9.18 -1.62
CA PHE A 395 19.20 -7.82 -1.59
C PHE A 395 19.30 -7.22 -2.99
N LEU A 396 19.91 -7.96 -3.92
CA LEU A 396 20.08 -7.52 -5.30
C LEU A 396 18.73 -7.40 -6.04
N LEU A 397 17.65 -7.90 -5.42
CA LEU A 397 16.27 -7.76 -5.87
C LEU A 397 15.50 -6.59 -5.22
N THR A 398 16.16 -5.79 -4.37
CA THR A 398 15.56 -4.62 -3.71
C THR A 398 15.07 -3.61 -4.74
N GLY A 399 13.82 -3.19 -4.62
CA GLY A 399 13.19 -2.22 -5.53
C GLY A 399 12.76 -2.79 -6.88
N TYR A 400 12.83 -4.11 -7.09
CA TYR A 400 12.28 -4.77 -8.27
C TYR A 400 10.98 -5.50 -7.95
N PHE A 401 9.98 -5.31 -8.81
CA PHE A 401 8.67 -5.93 -8.70
C PHE A 401 8.29 -6.62 -10.01
N CYS A 402 7.72 -7.81 -9.93
CA CYS A 402 7.17 -8.55 -11.06
C CYS A 402 5.72 -8.12 -11.31
N ILE A 403 5.44 -7.73 -12.55
CA ILE A 403 4.11 -7.56 -13.11
C ILE A 403 3.75 -8.88 -13.81
N GLU A 404 2.78 -9.59 -13.24
CA GLU A 404 2.26 -10.85 -13.79
C GLU A 404 1.07 -10.55 -14.72
N VAL A 405 1.28 -10.63 -16.03
CA VAL A 405 0.33 -10.10 -17.03
C VAL A 405 -1.04 -10.80 -16.99
N LYS A 406 -1.04 -12.07 -16.63
CA LYS A 406 -2.23 -12.93 -16.64
C LYS A 406 -2.94 -12.99 -15.29
N GLU A 407 -2.41 -12.34 -14.26
CA GLU A 407 -2.95 -12.37 -12.91
C GLU A 407 -3.72 -11.09 -12.59
N ASP A 408 -4.83 -11.24 -11.88
CA ASP A 408 -5.59 -10.12 -11.31
C ASP A 408 -4.94 -9.66 -10.00
N SER A 409 -3.67 -9.26 -10.07
CA SER A 409 -2.93 -8.78 -8.91
C SER A 409 -1.98 -7.64 -9.23
N ALA A 410 -1.77 -6.79 -8.22
CA ALA A 410 -0.76 -5.74 -8.25
C ALA A 410 0.66 -6.33 -8.36
N PRO A 411 1.67 -5.52 -8.75
CA PRO A 411 3.03 -6.01 -8.85
C PRO A 411 3.56 -6.49 -7.50
N LYS A 412 4.27 -7.64 -7.50
CA LYS A 412 4.82 -8.27 -6.29
C LYS A 412 6.32 -8.17 -6.28
N ALA A 413 6.92 -8.09 -5.10
CA ALA A 413 8.39 -8.07 -4.97
C ALA A 413 9.03 -9.23 -5.72
N LEU A 414 10.00 -8.94 -6.59
CA LEU A 414 10.65 -9.95 -7.44
C LEU A 414 11.34 -11.03 -6.59
N SER A 415 11.84 -10.65 -5.40
CA SER A 415 12.39 -11.56 -4.38
C SER A 415 11.41 -12.61 -3.87
N LYS A 416 10.10 -12.35 -3.96
CA LYS A 416 9.02 -13.27 -3.56
C LYS A 416 8.38 -13.98 -4.75
N THR A 417 8.78 -13.66 -5.98
CA THR A 417 8.23 -14.25 -7.19
C THR A 417 9.00 -15.54 -7.55
N PRO A 418 8.33 -16.68 -7.77
CA PRO A 418 8.96 -17.92 -8.25
C PRO A 418 9.67 -17.75 -9.60
N GLN A 419 10.80 -18.43 -9.80
CA GLN A 419 11.61 -18.34 -11.03
C GLN A 419 10.79 -18.63 -12.31
N LEU A 420 9.89 -19.62 -12.27
CA LEU A 420 9.03 -19.97 -13.41
C LEU A 420 8.18 -18.78 -13.89
N ILE A 421 7.79 -17.89 -12.98
CA ILE A 421 7.02 -16.69 -13.29
C ILE A 421 7.94 -15.59 -13.84
N ARG A 422 9.19 -15.52 -13.36
CA ARG A 422 10.17 -14.51 -13.81
C ARG A 422 10.62 -14.70 -15.25
N VAL A 423 10.59 -15.94 -15.76
CA VAL A 423 11.02 -16.27 -17.14
C VAL A 423 9.91 -16.09 -18.18
N ALA A 424 8.68 -15.80 -17.77
CA ALA A 424 7.57 -15.63 -18.70
C ALA A 424 7.78 -14.37 -19.57
N ALA A 425 7.67 -14.53 -20.89
CA ALA A 425 8.03 -13.50 -21.88
C ALA A 425 7.23 -12.19 -21.75
N ASP A 426 5.96 -12.29 -21.38
CA ASP A 426 5.08 -11.12 -21.23
C ASP A 426 5.21 -10.45 -19.87
N ASN A 427 5.76 -11.12 -18.86
CA ASN A 427 5.93 -10.50 -17.54
C ASN A 427 6.94 -9.35 -17.59
N ARG A 428 6.69 -8.34 -16.76
CA ARG A 428 7.50 -7.11 -16.73
C ARG A 428 8.09 -6.89 -15.34
N MET A 429 9.22 -6.21 -15.32
CA MET A 429 9.87 -5.73 -14.11
C MET A 429 9.54 -4.25 -13.92
N LEU A 430 8.94 -3.90 -12.80
CA LEU A 430 8.80 -2.53 -12.33
C LEU A 430 9.95 -2.20 -11.37
N GLN A 431 10.63 -1.10 -11.62
CA GLN A 431 11.87 -0.68 -10.94
C GLN A 431 11.63 0.62 -10.16
N THR A 432 11.91 0.63 -8.85
CA THR A 432 11.62 1.77 -7.96
C THR A 432 12.87 2.45 -7.39
N GLN A 433 14.08 2.01 -7.75
CA GLN A 433 15.33 2.45 -7.11
C GLN A 433 15.55 3.97 -7.21
N ASP A 434 15.32 4.56 -8.39
CA ASP A 434 15.49 5.99 -8.58
C ASP A 434 14.42 6.79 -7.84
N ALA A 435 13.17 6.31 -7.82
CA ALA A 435 12.11 6.90 -7.02
C ALA A 435 12.44 6.87 -5.52
N LEU A 436 12.96 5.75 -5.00
CA LEU A 436 13.42 5.63 -3.61
C LEU A 436 14.55 6.61 -3.29
N THR A 437 15.47 6.83 -4.23
CA THR A 437 16.55 7.82 -4.07
C THR A 437 15.98 9.22 -3.88
N ILE A 438 15.04 9.63 -4.73
CA ILE A 438 14.40 10.96 -4.63
C ILE A 438 13.60 11.10 -3.33
N LEU A 439 12.84 10.07 -2.95
CA LEU A 439 12.09 10.07 -1.69
C LEU A 439 13.01 10.13 -0.47
N GLY A 440 14.14 9.40 -0.50
CA GLY A 440 15.16 9.44 0.54
C GLY A 440 15.81 10.82 0.68
N GLN A 441 16.12 11.50 -0.42
CA GLN A 441 16.65 12.86 -0.39
C GLN A 441 15.70 13.86 0.29
N LYS A 442 14.37 13.72 0.07
CA LYS A 442 13.36 14.55 0.76
C LYS A 442 13.40 14.38 2.28
N LEU A 443 13.75 13.21 2.78
CA LEU A 443 13.88 12.96 4.23
C LEU A 443 15.12 13.64 4.83
N ILE A 444 16.17 13.88 4.03
CA ILE A 444 17.44 14.48 4.48
C ILE A 444 17.35 16.01 4.50
N GLN A 445 16.76 16.61 3.46
CA GLN A 445 16.73 18.07 3.26
C GLN A 445 15.75 18.80 4.20
N SER A 446 15.03 18.09 5.06
CA SER A 446 14.01 18.68 5.94
C SER A 446 14.62 19.36 7.18
N THR A 447 15.11 20.58 7.01
CA THR A 447 15.48 21.48 8.12
C THR A 447 14.33 22.42 8.54
N LYS A 448 13.19 22.39 7.84
CA LYS A 448 11.99 23.21 8.13
C LYS A 448 10.78 22.35 8.50
N ARG A 449 9.90 22.89 9.35
CA ARG A 449 8.63 22.30 9.83
C ARG A 449 7.58 22.06 8.72
N GLU A 450 7.83 22.50 7.49
CA GLU A 450 6.92 22.31 6.35
C GLU A 450 6.91 20.82 5.91
N ASN A 451 5.72 20.26 5.72
CA ASN A 451 5.47 18.88 5.22
C ASN A 451 5.76 17.69 6.17
N ALA A 452 5.69 17.87 7.50
CA ALA A 452 5.90 16.79 8.47
C ALA A 452 5.06 15.52 8.22
N LEU A 453 3.81 15.67 7.75
CA LEU A 453 2.93 14.54 7.43
C LEU A 453 3.40 13.75 6.19
N ASP A 454 3.90 14.43 5.16
CA ASP A 454 4.46 13.78 3.97
C ASP A 454 5.74 13.02 4.32
N LEU A 455 6.61 13.62 5.15
CA LEU A 455 7.84 12.96 5.58
C LEU A 455 7.53 11.70 6.42
N LYS A 456 6.54 11.77 7.32
CA LYS A 456 6.09 10.59 8.08
C LYS A 456 5.55 9.51 7.15
N LEU A 457 4.73 9.89 6.17
CA LEU A 457 4.16 8.97 5.19
C LEU A 457 5.24 8.31 4.32
N ILE A 458 6.21 9.09 3.82
CA ILE A 458 7.36 8.60 3.06
C ILE A 458 8.12 7.56 3.90
N ARG A 459 8.48 7.88 5.15
CA ARG A 459 9.18 6.93 6.04
C ARG A 459 8.40 5.62 6.21
N GLN A 460 7.08 5.70 6.32
CA GLN A 460 6.23 4.53 6.49
C GLN A 460 6.22 3.62 5.25
N VAL A 461 6.16 4.19 4.03
CA VAL A 461 6.01 3.40 2.79
C VAL A 461 7.32 2.99 2.14
N MET A 462 8.43 3.65 2.46
CA MET A 462 9.74 3.38 1.84
C MET A 462 10.16 1.89 1.89
N PRO A 463 9.99 1.16 3.01
CA PRO A 463 10.35 -0.26 3.05
C PRO A 463 9.54 -1.12 2.07
N GLN A 464 8.27 -0.78 1.87
CA GLN A 464 7.39 -1.48 0.93
C GLN A 464 7.81 -1.20 -0.51
N LEU A 465 8.02 0.07 -0.85
CA LEU A 465 8.49 0.50 -2.18
C LEU A 465 9.87 -0.07 -2.54
N ALA A 466 10.67 -0.42 -1.54
CA ALA A 466 11.98 -1.03 -1.73
C ALA A 466 11.94 -2.57 -1.74
N ALA A 467 10.77 -3.19 -1.71
CA ALA A 467 10.61 -4.65 -1.71
C ALA A 467 11.32 -5.36 -0.54
N ASN A 468 11.56 -4.62 0.56
CA ASN A 468 12.42 -5.05 1.65
C ASN A 468 11.74 -4.94 3.02
N TYR A 469 10.42 -4.75 3.03
CA TYR A 469 9.60 -4.94 4.22
C TYR A 469 9.74 -6.39 4.72
N GLN A 470 10.14 -6.51 5.98
CA GLN A 470 10.24 -7.77 6.71
C GLN A 470 9.54 -7.62 8.05
N ARG A 471 8.93 -8.70 8.52
CA ARG A 471 8.29 -8.75 9.83
C ARG A 471 9.38 -8.73 10.91
N GLN A 472 9.12 -8.02 12.01
CA GLN A 472 10.02 -7.97 13.17
C GLN A 472 10.02 -9.27 13.99
N SER A 473 8.97 -10.07 13.86
CA SER A 473 8.79 -11.36 14.51
C SER A 473 8.39 -12.43 13.49
N THR A 474 8.89 -13.65 13.69
CA THR A 474 8.37 -14.83 13.00
C THR A 474 6.94 -15.08 13.44
N ARG A 475 6.10 -15.57 12.52
CA ARG A 475 4.71 -15.89 12.84
C ARG A 475 4.47 -17.38 12.71
N ASP A 476 3.87 -17.95 13.74
CA ASP A 476 3.46 -19.34 13.75
C ASP A 476 2.03 -19.44 13.23
N LYS A 477 1.82 -20.38 12.30
CA LYS A 477 0.47 -20.68 11.82
C LYS A 477 -0.24 -21.51 12.89
N LEU A 478 -1.45 -21.10 13.23
CA LEU A 478 -2.29 -21.84 14.16
C LEU A 478 -3.23 -22.74 13.34
N SER A 479 -3.28 -24.02 13.68
CA SER A 479 -4.15 -24.99 13.02
C SER A 479 -5.60 -24.86 13.49
N ASP A 480 -5.80 -24.51 14.77
CA ASP A 480 -7.08 -24.15 15.35
C ASP A 480 -6.84 -23.20 16.53
N SER A 481 -7.49 -22.04 16.52
CA SER A 481 -7.37 -21.01 17.58
C SER A 481 -8.66 -20.81 18.36
N GLY A 482 -9.71 -21.58 18.04
CA GLY A 482 -11.05 -21.32 18.54
C GLY A 482 -11.62 -19.99 18.02
N VAL A 483 -12.77 -19.61 18.56
CA VAL A 483 -13.41 -18.32 18.26
C VAL A 483 -13.05 -17.32 19.36
N ILE A 484 -12.65 -16.12 18.96
CA ILE A 484 -12.38 -15.00 19.86
C ILE A 484 -13.41 -13.90 19.66
N GLU A 485 -13.76 -13.22 20.74
CA GLU A 485 -14.60 -12.03 20.69
C GLU A 485 -13.70 -10.80 20.49
N LEU A 486 -14.02 -10.03 19.45
CA LEU A 486 -13.34 -8.80 19.10
C LEU A 486 -14.26 -7.61 19.39
N TYR A 487 -13.88 -6.79 20.38
CA TYR A 487 -14.56 -5.54 20.67
C TYR A 487 -13.78 -4.38 20.07
N HIS A 488 -14.48 -3.56 19.29
CA HIS A 488 -13.90 -2.48 18.51
C HIS A 488 -14.40 -1.12 19.00
N GLY A 489 -13.47 -0.17 19.19
CA GLY A 489 -13.75 1.19 19.63
C GLY A 489 -13.65 1.36 21.15
N PHE A 490 -13.15 2.53 21.58
CA PHE A 490 -12.82 2.81 22.98
C PHE A 490 -14.00 2.60 23.95
N GLU A 491 -15.18 3.13 23.64
CA GLU A 491 -16.38 2.98 24.47
C GLU A 491 -16.83 1.52 24.58
N ASN A 492 -16.82 0.77 23.47
CA ASN A 492 -17.19 -0.65 23.47
C ASN A 492 -16.21 -1.49 24.29
N ILE A 493 -14.92 -1.17 24.24
CA ILE A 493 -13.89 -1.84 25.05
C ILE A 493 -14.15 -1.60 26.54
N ILE A 494 -14.43 -0.36 26.94
CA ILE A 494 -14.75 -0.03 28.33
C ILE A 494 -16.03 -0.76 28.77
N ASN A 495 -17.08 -0.76 27.96
CA ASN A 495 -18.33 -1.46 28.24
C ASN A 495 -18.11 -2.97 28.40
N ALA A 496 -17.33 -3.60 27.51
CA ALA A 496 -17.01 -5.02 27.56
C ALA A 496 -16.23 -5.40 28.83
N LEU A 497 -15.26 -4.57 29.24
CA LEU A 497 -14.48 -4.79 30.46
C LEU A 497 -15.33 -4.56 31.73
N ASN A 498 -16.33 -3.67 31.67
CA ASN A 498 -17.31 -3.47 32.76
C ASN A 498 -18.36 -4.59 32.86
N GLY A 499 -18.35 -5.56 31.94
CA GLY A 499 -19.37 -6.62 31.89
C GLY A 499 -20.72 -6.16 31.30
N SER A 500 -20.79 -4.96 30.72
CA SER A 500 -21.97 -4.46 30.04
C SER A 500 -22.19 -5.21 28.71
N LEU A 501 -23.46 -5.45 28.36
CA LEU A 501 -23.81 -6.02 27.07
C LEU A 501 -23.41 -5.04 25.95
N THR A 502 -22.51 -5.45 25.07
CA THR A 502 -22.08 -4.65 23.92
C THR A 502 -21.79 -5.55 22.72
N ASN A 503 -21.79 -4.96 21.53
CA ASN A 503 -21.58 -5.71 20.29
C ASN A 503 -20.11 -6.16 20.19
N SER A 504 -19.93 -7.45 19.93
CA SER A 504 -18.64 -8.04 19.56
C SER A 504 -18.71 -8.64 18.16
N MET A 505 -17.56 -8.67 17.48
CA MET A 505 -17.37 -9.47 16.28
C MET A 505 -16.74 -10.81 16.65
N GLN A 506 -17.12 -11.86 15.93
CA GLN A 506 -16.49 -13.16 16.07
C GLN A 506 -15.31 -13.27 15.11
N ALA A 507 -14.14 -13.64 15.63
CA ALA A 507 -12.93 -13.78 14.84
C ALA A 507 -12.18 -15.09 15.16
N ARG A 508 -11.22 -15.43 14.32
CA ARG A 508 -10.27 -16.54 14.54
C ARG A 508 -8.85 -16.06 14.32
N VAL A 509 -7.91 -16.54 15.10
CA VAL A 509 -6.49 -16.25 14.89
C VAL A 509 -5.94 -17.16 13.80
N SER A 510 -5.48 -16.59 12.69
CA SER A 510 -4.84 -17.33 11.59
C SER A 510 -3.36 -17.59 11.86
N ASN A 511 -2.67 -16.61 12.43
CA ASN A 511 -1.28 -16.72 12.86
C ASN A 511 -0.99 -15.71 13.97
N ASN A 512 -0.01 -15.99 14.81
CA ASN A 512 0.41 -15.14 15.92
C ASN A 512 1.95 -15.00 15.98
N SER A 513 2.39 -14.07 16.81
CA SER A 513 3.78 -13.85 17.20
C SER A 513 3.80 -13.09 18.52
N GLU A 514 4.97 -12.95 19.13
CA GLU A 514 5.17 -12.14 20.35
C GLU A 514 4.63 -10.71 20.23
N LEU A 515 4.67 -10.13 19.01
CA LEU A 515 4.32 -8.73 18.77
C LEU A 515 2.90 -8.52 18.23
N GLY A 516 2.17 -9.58 17.91
CA GLY A 516 0.88 -9.43 17.24
C GLY A 516 0.37 -10.65 16.49
N SER A 517 -0.86 -10.52 15.99
CA SER A 517 -1.64 -11.61 15.39
C SER A 517 -2.29 -11.21 14.06
N LEU A 518 -2.65 -12.18 13.23
CA LEU A 518 -3.58 -12.00 12.11
C LEU A 518 -4.91 -12.65 12.47
N LEU A 519 -5.98 -11.88 12.40
CA LEU A 519 -7.33 -12.36 12.58
C LEU A 519 -8.04 -12.57 11.25
N LEU A 520 -8.94 -13.55 11.24
CA LEU A 520 -9.98 -13.77 10.24
C LEU A 520 -11.32 -13.45 10.88
N ILE A 521 -12.05 -12.50 10.32
CA ILE A 521 -13.35 -12.04 10.82
C ILE A 521 -14.39 -12.38 9.76
N THR A 522 -15.41 -13.15 10.15
CA THR A 522 -16.53 -13.50 9.29
C THR A 522 -17.65 -12.48 9.42
N ASP A 523 -18.22 -12.02 8.31
CA ASP A 523 -19.30 -11.02 8.26
C ASP A 523 -18.95 -9.68 8.94
N CYS A 524 -17.77 -9.14 8.62
CA CYS A 524 -17.33 -7.83 9.12
C CYS A 524 -18.10 -6.70 8.43
N ARG A 525 -19.18 -6.24 9.08
CA ARG A 525 -20.02 -5.12 8.61
C ARG A 525 -19.63 -3.77 9.19
N ASP A 526 -18.82 -3.77 10.25
CA ASP A 526 -18.36 -2.56 10.91
C ASP A 526 -17.31 -1.82 10.07
N ASN A 527 -17.27 -0.49 10.24
CA ASN A 527 -16.25 0.35 9.63
C ASN A 527 -15.07 0.44 10.59
N ILE A 528 -14.03 -0.31 10.28
CA ILE A 528 -12.81 -0.44 11.08
C ILE A 528 -11.67 0.30 10.37
N ASP A 529 -10.94 1.13 11.12
CA ASP A 529 -9.79 1.88 10.65
C ASP A 529 -8.46 1.38 11.24
N VAL A 530 -7.40 1.48 10.43
CA VAL A 530 -6.03 1.24 10.90
C VAL A 530 -5.66 2.26 11.97
N ASN A 531 -4.96 1.79 13.00
CA ASN A 531 -4.59 2.45 14.26
C ASN A 531 -5.69 2.54 15.31
N GLU A 532 -6.86 1.96 15.07
CA GLU A 532 -7.89 1.86 16.12
C GLU A 532 -7.57 0.78 17.15
N LEU A 533 -8.11 0.97 18.35
CA LEU A 533 -7.97 0.07 19.48
C LEU A 533 -9.01 -1.04 19.39
N VAL A 534 -8.58 -2.26 19.72
CA VAL A 534 -9.46 -3.43 19.85
C VAL A 534 -9.12 -4.20 21.11
N LEU A 535 -10.14 -4.82 21.71
CA LEU A 535 -9.99 -5.79 22.78
C LEU A 535 -10.30 -7.18 22.24
N LEU A 536 -9.38 -8.10 22.47
CA LEU A 536 -9.50 -9.52 22.20
C LEU A 536 -9.89 -10.19 23.50
N LYS A 537 -11.01 -10.92 23.50
CA LYS A 537 -11.45 -11.71 24.65
C LYS A 537 -11.59 -13.18 24.24
N GLN A 538 -10.93 -14.04 24.99
CA GLN A 538 -10.99 -15.49 24.82
C GLN A 538 -11.04 -16.15 26.19
N GLN A 539 -12.19 -16.73 26.53
CA GLN A 539 -12.45 -17.36 27.83
C GLN A 539 -11.99 -16.45 28.99
N ASP A 540 -10.87 -16.76 29.63
CA ASP A 540 -10.31 -16.05 30.79
C ASP A 540 -9.21 -15.03 30.44
N THR A 541 -8.91 -14.85 29.16
CA THR A 541 -7.84 -13.95 28.70
C THR A 541 -8.42 -12.73 27.99
N VAL A 542 -7.90 -11.56 28.35
CA VAL A 542 -8.18 -10.29 27.68
C VAL A 542 -6.87 -9.67 27.22
N GLN A 543 -6.84 -9.24 25.96
CA GLN A 543 -5.66 -8.59 25.38
C GLN A 543 -6.09 -7.34 24.63
N LEU A 544 -5.37 -6.26 24.85
CA LEU A 544 -5.58 -5.02 24.13
C LEU A 544 -4.62 -4.97 22.93
N ALA A 545 -5.11 -4.52 21.77
CA ALA A 545 -4.29 -4.42 20.57
C ALA A 545 -4.67 -3.20 19.74
N THR A 546 -3.79 -2.81 18.83
CA THR A 546 -4.09 -1.84 17.77
C THR A 546 -4.10 -2.52 16.41
N ILE A 547 -5.01 -2.10 15.54
CA ILE A 547 -5.07 -2.60 14.17
C ILE A 547 -3.95 -1.95 13.37
N CYS A 548 -3.03 -2.74 12.82
CA CYS A 548 -1.90 -2.24 12.02
C CYS A 548 -2.07 -2.53 10.52
N TRP A 549 -3.00 -3.41 10.16
CA TRP A 549 -3.33 -3.75 8.78
C TRP A 549 -4.78 -4.24 8.74
N PHE A 550 -5.58 -3.79 7.77
CA PHE A 550 -6.96 -4.23 7.64
C PHE A 550 -7.34 -4.36 6.17
N CYS A 551 -7.98 -5.47 5.82
CA CYS A 551 -8.53 -5.69 4.48
C CYS A 551 -9.84 -6.46 4.60
N ASN A 552 -10.86 -6.02 3.87
CA ASN A 552 -12.17 -6.64 3.83
C ASN A 552 -12.53 -6.94 2.39
N ASP A 553 -12.90 -8.18 2.07
CA ASP A 553 -13.34 -8.51 0.73
C ASP A 553 -14.75 -7.97 0.45
N TRP A 554 -15.24 -8.11 -0.78
CA TRP A 554 -16.60 -7.67 -1.15
C TRP A 554 -17.72 -8.55 -0.58
N GLN A 555 -17.37 -9.71 0.00
CA GLN A 555 -18.27 -10.64 0.69
C GLN A 555 -18.33 -10.41 2.20
N ASN A 556 -17.56 -9.45 2.72
CA ASN A 556 -17.40 -9.12 4.15
C ASN A 556 -16.60 -10.14 4.97
N HIS A 557 -15.72 -10.89 4.32
CA HIS A 557 -14.65 -11.58 5.02
C HIS A 557 -13.48 -10.62 5.21
N ALA A 558 -13.20 -10.29 6.46
CA ALA A 558 -12.11 -9.39 6.79
C ALA A 558 -10.91 -10.12 7.38
N GLN A 559 -9.75 -9.54 7.15
CA GLN A 559 -8.49 -9.90 7.75
C GLN A 559 -7.93 -8.68 8.49
N ALA A 560 -7.55 -8.86 9.74
CA ALA A 560 -7.01 -7.80 10.58
C ALA A 560 -5.64 -8.20 11.14
N GLY A 561 -4.60 -7.48 10.74
CA GLY A 561 -3.29 -7.53 11.38
C GLY A 561 -3.31 -6.67 12.64
N LEU A 562 -2.95 -7.27 13.76
CA LEU A 562 -2.94 -6.64 15.07
C LEU A 562 -1.52 -6.50 15.61
N HIS A 563 -1.28 -5.40 16.33
CA HIS A 563 -0.14 -5.23 17.21
C HIS A 563 -0.64 -5.29 18.65
N ILE A 564 -0.19 -6.29 19.41
CA ILE A 564 -0.63 -6.49 20.79
C ILE A 564 0.05 -5.43 21.68
N LEU A 565 -0.74 -4.77 22.52
CA LEU A 565 -0.23 -3.85 23.52
C LEU A 565 0.20 -4.64 24.74
N GLU A 566 1.39 -4.33 25.26
CA GLU A 566 1.88 -4.93 26.48
C GLU A 566 1.02 -4.52 27.68
N GLY A 567 0.83 -5.45 28.61
CA GLY A 567 0.08 -5.24 29.86
C GLY A 567 -1.39 -5.62 29.76
N MET A 568 -1.96 -5.99 30.91
CA MET A 568 -3.40 -6.22 31.04
C MET A 568 -4.12 -4.88 31.17
N PRO A 569 -5.21 -4.64 30.42
CA PRO A 569 -5.99 -3.42 30.54
C PRO A 569 -6.84 -3.44 31.81
N GLU A 570 -6.69 -2.42 32.65
CA GLU A 570 -7.54 -2.19 33.82
C GLU A 570 -8.38 -0.93 33.64
N ILE A 571 -9.65 -0.99 34.03
CA ILE A 571 -10.54 0.16 33.99
C ILE A 571 -10.16 1.11 35.13
N VAL A 572 -10.03 2.38 34.78
CA VAL A 572 -9.80 3.46 35.74
C VAL A 572 -10.70 4.64 35.46
N THR A 573 -10.90 5.48 36.46
CA THR A 573 -11.49 6.80 36.30
C THR A 573 -10.43 7.85 36.56
N CYS A 574 -10.27 8.82 35.66
CA CYS A 574 -9.29 9.88 35.80
C CYS A 574 -9.97 11.24 36.00
N GLN A 575 -9.46 12.02 36.95
CA GLN A 575 -9.88 13.38 37.21
C GLN A 575 -8.71 14.34 36.94
N PRO A 576 -8.83 15.28 36.00
CA PRO A 576 -7.81 16.28 35.78
C PRO A 576 -7.84 17.39 36.84
N ASN A 577 -6.66 17.83 37.28
CA ASN A 577 -6.50 18.93 38.24
C ASN A 577 -5.93 20.19 37.55
N PRO A 578 -6.58 21.37 37.64
CA PRO A 578 -7.88 21.64 38.28
C PRO A 578 -9.06 21.14 37.42
N GLY A 579 -10.08 20.55 38.05
CA GLY A 579 -11.27 20.04 37.38
C GLY A 579 -12.05 19.04 38.25
N SER A 580 -13.36 18.94 38.01
CA SER A 580 -14.25 17.99 38.70
C SER A 580 -14.80 16.89 37.78
N THR A 581 -14.61 17.03 36.47
CA THR A 581 -15.10 16.04 35.49
C THR A 581 -14.29 14.75 35.59
N LEU A 582 -15.01 13.64 35.74
CA LEU A 582 -14.46 12.29 35.74
C LEU A 582 -14.51 11.72 34.33
N TYR A 583 -13.40 11.12 33.91
CA TYR A 583 -13.26 10.51 32.60
C TYR A 583 -12.94 9.03 32.75
N PRO A 584 -13.69 8.12 32.12
CA PRO A 584 -13.32 6.71 32.11
C PRO A 584 -12.09 6.50 31.23
N GLY A 585 -11.28 5.52 31.60
CA GLY A 585 -9.99 5.25 30.98
C GLY A 585 -9.54 3.81 31.13
N LEU A 586 -8.47 3.48 30.43
CA LEU A 586 -7.76 2.22 30.59
C LEU A 586 -6.34 2.51 31.07
N GLN A 587 -5.93 1.80 32.11
CA GLN A 587 -4.56 1.76 32.59
C GLN A 587 -3.88 0.48 32.08
N LEU A 588 -2.70 0.62 31.49
CA LEU A 588 -1.84 -0.49 31.14
C LEU A 588 -0.71 -0.58 32.17
N LYS A 589 -0.73 -1.65 32.96
CA LYS A 589 0.33 -1.97 33.93
C LYS A 589 1.49 -2.66 33.19
N THR A 590 2.39 -1.86 32.64
CA THR A 590 3.65 -2.30 32.03
C THR A 590 4.84 -1.72 32.80
N GLN A 591 6.07 -2.03 32.37
CA GLN A 591 7.27 -1.40 32.92
C GLN A 591 7.23 0.14 32.84
N THR A 592 6.57 0.70 31.81
CA THR A 592 6.30 2.13 31.68
C THR A 592 4.79 2.37 31.67
N PRO A 593 4.17 2.65 32.83
CA PRO A 593 2.72 2.72 32.94
C PRO A 593 2.12 3.74 31.98
N ALA A 594 1.04 3.33 31.31
CA ALA A 594 0.36 4.15 30.31
C ALA A 594 -1.13 4.24 30.60
N LEU A 595 -1.71 5.39 30.25
CA LEU A 595 -3.15 5.61 30.23
C LEU A 595 -3.63 5.73 28.79
N ILE A 596 -4.81 5.17 28.55
CA ILE A 596 -5.59 5.37 27.33
C ILE A 596 -6.88 6.07 27.75
N MET A 597 -7.06 7.29 27.28
CA MET A 597 -8.18 8.17 27.64
C MET A 597 -8.85 8.70 26.39
N GLN A 598 -10.09 9.18 26.52
CA GLN A 598 -10.66 10.05 25.49
C GLN A 598 -9.81 11.31 25.30
N LYS A 599 -9.99 11.96 24.14
CA LYS A 599 -9.26 13.19 23.80
C LYS A 599 -9.47 14.34 24.78
N GLY A 600 -8.43 15.16 24.93
CA GLY A 600 -8.46 16.39 25.71
C GLY A 600 -8.17 16.17 27.19
N VAL A 601 -7.94 14.91 27.60
CA VAL A 601 -7.43 14.60 28.94
C VAL A 601 -5.93 14.84 29.00
N PHE A 602 -5.18 14.50 27.95
CA PHE A 602 -3.74 14.74 27.92
C PHE A 602 -3.40 16.22 27.74
N SER A 603 -2.46 16.70 28.53
CA SER A 603 -1.68 17.91 28.25
C SER A 603 -0.33 17.74 28.96
N PRO A 604 0.83 18.10 28.36
CA PRO A 604 2.12 17.89 28.99
C PRO A 604 2.16 18.43 30.43
N LYS A 605 2.65 17.61 31.38
CA LYS A 605 2.73 17.91 32.82
C LYS A 605 1.40 18.19 33.52
N ARG A 606 0.26 17.82 32.93
CA ARG A 606 -1.04 17.91 33.60
C ARG A 606 -1.08 16.95 34.78
N LYS A 607 -1.59 17.44 35.92
CA LYS A 607 -1.85 16.62 37.10
C LYS A 607 -3.18 15.89 36.93
N LEU A 608 -3.20 14.59 37.16
CA LEU A 608 -4.41 13.77 37.17
C LEU A 608 -4.49 13.01 38.50
N THR A 609 -5.70 12.73 38.97
CA THR A 609 -5.97 11.72 39.99
C THR A 609 -6.58 10.51 39.29
N ILE A 610 -5.98 9.34 39.46
CA ILE A 610 -6.49 8.06 38.92
C ILE A 610 -7.20 7.33 40.05
N PHE A 611 -8.43 6.88 39.82
CA PHE A 611 -9.22 6.03 40.71
C PHE A 611 -9.33 4.63 40.10
N ASN A 612 -8.95 3.60 40.87
CA ASN A 612 -9.16 2.20 40.46
C ASN A 612 -10.61 1.76 40.74
N VAL A 613 -10.97 0.56 40.30
CA VAL A 613 -12.32 -0.02 40.55
C VAL A 613 -12.61 -0.22 42.04
N SER A 614 -11.58 -0.42 42.86
CA SER A 614 -11.67 -0.55 44.32
C SER A 614 -11.87 0.77 45.06
N GLY A 615 -11.75 1.92 44.38
CA GLY A 615 -11.86 3.25 44.97
C GLY A 615 -10.55 3.88 45.45
N ASP A 616 -9.41 3.18 45.34
CA ASP A 616 -8.10 3.75 45.68
C ASP A 616 -7.71 4.83 44.67
N SER A 617 -7.08 5.89 45.16
CA SER A 617 -6.66 7.02 44.33
C SER A 617 -5.15 7.22 44.30
N ILE A 618 -4.63 7.58 43.13
CA ILE A 618 -3.20 7.87 42.92
C ILE A 618 -3.06 9.20 42.17
N GLY A 619 -2.27 10.11 42.72
CA GLY A 619 -1.90 11.36 42.05
C GLY A 619 -0.77 11.14 41.04
N VAL A 620 -0.97 11.57 39.80
CA VAL A 620 0.00 11.41 38.72
C VAL A 620 0.22 12.69 37.93
N GLU A 621 1.33 12.76 37.20
CA GLU A 621 1.61 13.79 36.21
C GLU A 621 1.84 13.17 34.84
N THR A 622 1.12 13.65 33.82
CA THR A 622 1.26 13.18 32.44
C THR A 622 2.62 13.56 31.85
N LYS A 623 3.24 12.64 31.10
CA LYS A 623 4.60 12.80 30.57
C LYS A 623 4.62 12.85 29.04
N ASP A 624 4.67 11.69 28.39
CA ASP A 624 4.89 11.58 26.94
C ASP A 624 3.63 11.06 26.25
N LEU A 625 3.20 11.73 25.18
CA LEU A 625 2.12 11.26 24.31
C LEU A 625 2.67 10.24 23.31
N PHE A 626 2.20 8.99 23.39
CA PHE A 626 2.59 7.93 22.46
C PHE A 626 1.77 7.98 21.17
N SER A 627 0.46 8.15 21.30
CA SER A 627 -0.44 8.17 20.16
C SER A 627 -1.69 8.98 20.47
N ALA A 628 -2.19 9.70 19.48
CA ALA A 628 -3.51 10.34 19.50
C ALA A 628 -4.23 9.98 18.20
N THR A 629 -5.41 9.36 18.31
CA THR A 629 -6.27 8.97 17.18
C THR A 629 -7.37 10.01 17.00
N LEU A 630 -8.54 9.68 16.42
CA LEU A 630 -9.72 10.56 16.51
C LEU A 630 -10.45 10.39 17.85
N ASP A 631 -10.40 9.21 18.45
CA ASP A 631 -11.24 8.84 19.60
C ASP A 631 -10.50 8.84 20.93
N TYR A 632 -9.18 8.57 20.93
CA TYR A 632 -8.41 8.40 22.17
C TYR A 632 -6.99 8.96 22.09
N GLU A 633 -6.41 9.15 23.27
CA GLU A 633 -5.02 9.52 23.52
C GLU A 633 -4.37 8.45 24.40
N ARG A 634 -3.17 8.01 24.04
CA ARG A 634 -2.34 7.12 24.85
C ARG A 634 -1.08 7.84 25.27
N PHE A 635 -0.83 7.91 26.57
CA PHE A 635 0.30 8.63 27.14
C PHE A 635 0.83 7.95 28.39
N THR A 636 2.10 8.21 28.71
CA THR A 636 2.68 7.79 29.99
C THR A 636 2.49 8.85 31.06
N TYR A 637 2.67 8.44 32.31
CA TYR A 637 2.60 9.31 33.45
C TYR A 637 3.66 8.93 34.50
N ILE A 638 3.90 9.82 35.44
CA ILE A 638 4.77 9.62 36.59
C ILE A 638 3.92 9.69 37.85
N VAL A 639 4.08 8.72 38.75
CA VAL A 639 3.41 8.73 40.06
C VAL A 639 4.06 9.79 40.93
N LYS A 640 3.27 10.69 41.50
CA LYS A 640 3.75 11.63 42.52
C LYS A 640 3.60 10.96 43.88
N THR A 641 4.69 10.44 44.41
CA THR A 641 4.79 10.15 45.83
C THR A 641 4.67 11.48 46.59
N GLY A 642 3.78 11.53 47.59
CA GLY A 642 3.38 12.74 48.29
C GLY A 642 4.56 13.62 48.71
N SER A 643 4.40 14.92 48.48
CA SER A 643 5.11 15.98 49.20
C SER A 643 4.43 16.23 50.54
#